data_AF-A0AAN8BK17-F1
#
_entry.id   AF-A0AAN8BK17-F1
#
_cell.length_a   1.000
_cell.length_b   1.000
_cell.length_c   1.000
_cell.angle_alpha   90.00
_cell.angle_beta   90.00
_cell.angle_gamma   90.00
#
_symmetry.space_group_name_H-M   'P 1'
#
loop_
_entity.id
_entity.type
_entity.pdbx_description
1 polymer ?
#
loop_
_entity_poly.entity_id
_entity_poly.type
_entity_poly.pdbx_seq_one_letter_code
_entity_poly.pdbx_strand_id
1 'polypeptide(L)'
;MTGSALLILAALVGSCIQFTGAINDRKNDQSTEQAETYMPLLCSPTPDPLSPSSSVHTLRPGDISAVYVLGTPISHSDEASRVVKRVAELLSMFNPEVITQHVEQTSQQPRNLLEEAEELSLSLSNQVTDWNLVLLFVSADSLCACSPHVAADVNAVVQEVKAALQLLEKRLYHTLVHVVVWSTNHLQDNCECMSDESINQRLHKATLLKTLQDSLGHVLENPKWHNKREDFTAVLQSTPVILESISEFEKTVSESNQLAIQLWTNLLQPSTGEAEVMDTSIFTIPCPTQQRPFLRTQNNSPTETEGKVYSKSSTRIDPGMGTTILCTDRSSSPITPTSVHELRPGDIKVVAAVGDSLTAANGVGAKSDNLLLVMTEYRGLSWSIGGDGNITTVTTLPNILREFNSNLTGFSEGEGDENSPTAFLNQAVAGAKSSDMVQHVRVLVDKMKNDPGIDFHNDWKVITMFIGGNDLCDFCKDSVFFSPSNVISRIRQALDILHKEVPRAIVNLIELLNIVPLRDLHKDKSLGCPTWLVSIFCPCILKPKDGSSELKKVNEFNEAYQLSMRELIDSGRYDTHDNFTVVLQPFLREIYMPKLEDGRPDRSYFSPDCFHLSQRAHTLMAKGLWNNMLEPVGNKTFRQDFSTAIDLKCPSETNPFFRTAVNSDYTYPGPPPTPAPIKNWGRDFSCVNTAPSNSVPTSAHRIRPADVKIVAAVGDSLTTAFGAKAKNLLQLRTEYTGVSWSIGGDKTLETVTTLPNILKKFNPEIKGFSKGVGKKQTAFNMAVSGAKIAGIPGQIRKLIDTMKNDTTVDFENDWKLVTLFIGGNDLCQYCNDRASLSLQNYSLHMKTSLDMFYQEVPKIIVNIVEILEMEGLRKIKKDSLGCSVLQPLICPCFLQTTEDSPELAEIKRFNRDLQFETENVAYGRGL
;
A
#
# COMPACT_ATOMS: atom_id res chain seq x y z
N MET A 1 50.51 -53.69 22.51
CA MET A 1 50.62 -52.84 23.71
C MET A 1 49.68 -51.66 23.49
N THR A 2 48.40 -51.85 23.81
CA THR A 2 47.70 -51.34 25.02
C THR A 2 47.48 -49.82 24.95
N GLY A 3 46.28 -49.25 24.99
CA GLY A 3 44.93 -49.78 25.20
C GLY A 3 44.00 -48.62 25.60
N SER A 4 42.77 -48.67 25.09
CA SER A 4 41.53 -48.14 25.68
C SER A 4 41.25 -46.63 25.76
N ALA A 5 40.36 -46.19 24.84
CA ALA A 5 38.94 -45.89 25.08
C ALA A 5 38.45 -44.53 25.67
N LEU A 6 37.30 -44.09 25.11
CA LEU A 6 36.33 -43.04 25.48
C LEU A 6 36.70 -41.56 25.21
N LEU A 7 35.88 -40.67 24.59
CA LEU A 7 34.60 -40.74 23.84
C LEU A 7 34.31 -39.31 23.28
N ILE A 8 33.77 -39.24 22.05
CA ILE A 8 32.97 -38.17 21.39
C ILE A 8 33.69 -37.05 20.59
N LEU A 9 33.96 -37.36 19.31
CA LEU A 9 33.59 -36.55 18.14
C LEU A 9 32.09 -36.80 17.84
N ALA A 10 31.25 -35.76 17.69
CA ALA A 10 30.03 -35.74 16.86
C ALA A 10 29.20 -34.44 17.06
N ALA A 11 29.57 -33.36 16.38
CA ALA A 11 28.67 -32.24 16.06
C ALA A 11 29.31 -31.42 14.92
N LEU A 12 28.51 -30.97 13.94
CA LEU A 12 28.87 -30.09 12.82
C LEU A 12 29.35 -30.74 11.51
N VAL A 13 28.53 -31.61 10.90
CA VAL A 13 28.26 -31.58 9.43
C VAL A 13 26.87 -32.19 9.19
N GLY A 14 25.86 -31.35 8.96
CA GLY A 14 24.51 -31.76 8.58
C GLY A 14 24.15 -31.19 7.21
N SER A 15 24.57 -31.88 6.14
CA SER A 15 24.10 -31.62 4.78
C SER A 15 22.83 -32.43 4.52
N CYS A 16 21.85 -31.77 3.89
CA CYS A 16 20.64 -32.35 3.31
C CYS A 16 20.92 -33.63 2.52
N ILE A 17 20.00 -34.61 2.57
CA ILE A 17 19.50 -35.38 1.39
C ILE A 17 18.18 -36.09 1.76
N GLN A 18 17.19 -35.81 0.92
CA GLN A 18 16.08 -36.62 0.38
C GLN A 18 15.60 -37.89 1.13
N PHE A 19 14.28 -37.94 1.34
CA PHE A 19 13.54 -39.16 1.67
C PHE A 19 13.20 -39.97 0.40
N THR A 20 13.56 -41.25 0.39
CA THR A 20 12.84 -42.32 -0.30
C THR A 20 12.81 -43.58 0.57
N GLY A 21 11.61 -44.06 0.93
CA GLY A 21 11.26 -45.49 1.02
C GLY A 21 11.53 -46.31 2.31
N ALA A 22 10.44 -46.58 3.05
CA ALA A 22 9.98 -47.89 3.54
C ALA A 22 10.61 -48.63 4.76
N ILE A 23 9.76 -48.77 5.79
CA ILE A 23 9.40 -49.96 6.63
C ILE A 23 10.25 -50.34 7.87
N ASN A 24 9.50 -50.42 8.99
CA ASN A 24 9.59 -51.24 10.22
C ASN A 24 10.18 -50.67 11.54
N ASP A 25 9.23 -50.41 12.44
CA ASP A 25 9.05 -50.97 13.79
C ASP A 25 9.99 -50.61 14.97
N ARG A 26 9.33 -50.02 15.99
CA ARG A 26 9.54 -50.10 17.45
C ARG A 26 10.56 -49.20 18.18
N LYS A 27 9.95 -48.29 18.95
CA LYS A 27 10.12 -47.97 20.39
C LYS A 27 10.89 -46.70 20.80
N ASN A 28 10.08 -45.72 21.22
CA ASN A 28 10.17 -44.83 22.39
C ASN A 28 11.34 -45.04 23.35
N ASP A 29 12.08 -43.98 23.64
CA ASP A 29 11.94 -43.17 24.88
C ASP A 29 13.16 -42.24 24.99
N GLN A 30 13.05 -41.00 24.49
CA GLN A 30 14.02 -39.93 24.83
C GLN A 30 13.61 -38.50 24.39
N SER A 31 12.33 -38.25 24.06
CA SER A 31 11.87 -36.96 23.53
C SER A 31 11.29 -35.98 24.56
N THR A 32 11.25 -36.33 25.85
CA THR A 32 10.46 -35.58 26.84
C THR A 32 11.14 -34.33 27.42
N GLU A 33 12.46 -34.14 27.30
CA GLU A 33 13.14 -32.95 27.87
C GLU A 33 13.41 -31.80 26.88
N GLN A 34 13.30 -32.03 25.56
CA GLN A 34 13.42 -30.96 24.55
C GLN A 34 12.06 -30.40 24.09
N ALA A 35 10.96 -31.08 24.42
CA ALA A 35 9.61 -30.64 24.08
C ALA A 35 9.10 -29.47 24.96
N GLU A 36 9.64 -29.30 26.18
CA GLU A 36 9.21 -28.25 27.12
C GLU A 36 9.72 -26.85 26.75
N THR A 37 10.72 -26.74 25.86
CA THR A 37 11.33 -25.44 25.50
C THR A 37 10.64 -24.75 24.31
N TYR A 38 9.75 -25.46 23.60
CA TYR A 38 8.96 -24.94 22.46
C TYR A 38 7.48 -24.67 22.81
N MET A 39 7.08 -24.86 24.07
CA MET A 39 5.70 -24.75 24.54
C MET A 39 5.00 -23.37 24.41
N PRO A 40 5.65 -22.22 24.14
CA PRO A 40 4.90 -20.98 23.90
C PRO A 40 4.29 -20.86 22.49
N LEU A 41 4.65 -21.74 21.54
CA LEU A 41 4.22 -21.67 20.13
C LEU A 41 3.07 -22.63 19.76
N LEU A 42 2.64 -23.50 20.68
CA LEU A 42 1.62 -24.52 20.45
C LEU A 42 0.49 -24.33 21.48
N CYS A 43 -0.76 -24.42 21.02
CA CYS A 43 -1.93 -24.28 21.87
C CYS A 43 -1.80 -25.12 23.14
N SER A 44 -2.08 -24.53 24.31
CA SER A 44 -2.11 -25.30 25.56
C SER A 44 -3.19 -26.39 25.44
N PRO A 45 -2.91 -27.65 25.82
CA PRO A 45 -3.89 -28.72 25.74
C PRO A 45 -5.15 -28.36 26.53
N THR A 46 -6.30 -28.28 25.87
CA THR A 46 -7.58 -28.21 26.58
C THR A 46 -7.84 -29.55 27.27
N PRO A 47 -8.30 -29.60 28.53
CA PRO A 47 -8.51 -30.85 29.25
C PRO A 47 -9.40 -31.83 28.48
N ASP A 48 -9.00 -33.10 28.42
CA ASP A 48 -9.79 -34.18 27.81
C ASP A 48 -11.19 -34.25 28.45
N PRO A 49 -12.26 -34.37 27.65
CA PRO A 49 -13.60 -34.46 28.18
C PRO A 49 -13.83 -35.78 28.91
N LEU A 50 -14.64 -35.73 29.98
CA LEU A 50 -15.06 -36.91 30.75
C LEU A 50 -15.98 -37.87 29.96
N SER A 51 -16.49 -37.44 28.80
CA SER A 51 -17.39 -38.21 27.91
C SER A 51 -17.36 -37.67 26.47
N PRO A 52 -17.57 -38.51 25.43
CA PRO A 52 -17.65 -38.07 24.04
C PRO A 52 -18.75 -37.02 23.82
N SER A 53 -18.51 -36.04 22.94
CA SER A 53 -19.51 -35.03 22.62
C SER A 53 -20.76 -35.67 22.00
N SER A 54 -21.92 -35.42 22.60
CA SER A 54 -23.22 -35.93 22.12
C SER A 54 -23.93 -34.95 21.18
N SER A 55 -23.37 -33.75 20.98
CA SER A 55 -23.94 -32.69 20.15
C SER A 55 -22.88 -32.05 19.27
N VAL A 56 -23.27 -31.68 18.05
CA VAL A 56 -22.47 -30.96 17.07
C VAL A 56 -22.10 -29.56 17.58
N HIS A 57 -22.88 -29.00 18.50
CA HIS A 57 -22.66 -27.67 19.08
C HIS A 57 -21.62 -27.64 20.20
N THR A 58 -21.19 -28.81 20.68
CA THR A 58 -20.18 -28.96 21.74
C THR A 58 -18.92 -29.65 21.25
N LEU A 59 -18.71 -29.73 19.93
CA LEU A 59 -17.50 -30.29 19.33
C LEU A 59 -16.30 -29.40 19.60
N ARG A 60 -15.20 -30.00 20.03
CA ARG A 60 -13.87 -29.41 20.10
C ARG A 60 -13.06 -29.85 18.88
N PRO A 61 -11.94 -29.18 18.54
CA PRO A 61 -11.06 -29.65 17.47
C PRO A 61 -10.62 -31.11 17.61
N GLY A 62 -10.41 -31.58 18.86
CA GLY A 62 -10.02 -32.97 19.15
C GLY A 62 -11.12 -34.01 18.91
N ASP A 63 -12.39 -33.59 18.75
CA ASP A 63 -13.50 -34.52 18.50
C ASP A 63 -13.64 -34.90 17.01
N ILE A 64 -12.97 -34.17 16.09
CA ILE A 64 -13.07 -34.40 14.64
C ILE A 64 -12.15 -35.54 14.21
N SER A 65 -12.72 -36.56 13.57
CA SER A 65 -11.98 -37.73 13.07
C SER A 65 -11.60 -37.62 11.60
N ALA A 66 -12.38 -36.89 10.80
CA ALA A 66 -12.11 -36.74 9.38
C ALA A 66 -12.56 -35.39 8.82
N VAL A 67 -11.81 -34.91 7.82
CA VAL A 67 -12.12 -33.68 7.07
C VAL A 67 -12.39 -34.04 5.61
N TYR A 68 -13.57 -33.64 5.12
CA TYR A 68 -14.02 -33.82 3.74
C TYR A 68 -14.18 -32.48 3.04
N VAL A 69 -14.01 -32.48 1.72
CA VAL A 69 -14.09 -31.29 0.88
C VAL A 69 -15.08 -31.52 -0.25
N LEU A 70 -15.95 -30.53 -0.49
CA LEU A 70 -16.90 -30.51 -1.60
C LEU A 70 -16.81 -29.16 -2.34
N GLY A 71 -17.19 -29.13 -3.61
CA GLY A 71 -17.41 -27.91 -4.38
C GLY A 71 -16.14 -27.19 -4.86
N THR A 72 -15.00 -27.88 -4.90
CA THR A 72 -13.75 -27.32 -5.43
C THR A 72 -13.65 -27.51 -6.94
N PRO A 73 -13.51 -26.43 -7.74
CA PRO A 73 -13.35 -26.56 -9.20
C PRO A 73 -12.12 -27.37 -9.60
N ILE A 74 -12.19 -28.12 -10.71
CA ILE A 74 -11.05 -28.93 -11.23
C ILE A 74 -9.78 -28.08 -11.41
N SER A 75 -9.91 -26.83 -11.87
CA SER A 75 -8.79 -25.92 -12.10
C SER A 75 -8.06 -25.49 -10.83
N HIS A 76 -8.69 -25.61 -9.67
CA HIS A 76 -8.19 -25.11 -8.37
C HIS A 76 -8.16 -26.18 -7.29
N SER A 77 -8.41 -27.44 -7.65
CA SER A 77 -8.47 -28.57 -6.73
C SER A 77 -7.13 -28.78 -6.01
N ASP A 78 -6.00 -28.57 -6.70
CA ASP A 78 -4.66 -28.66 -6.13
C ASP A 78 -4.40 -27.57 -5.06
N GLU A 79 -4.85 -26.34 -5.27
CA GLU A 79 -4.68 -25.23 -4.31
C GLU A 79 -5.59 -25.38 -3.10
N ALA A 80 -6.87 -25.68 -3.32
CA ALA A 80 -7.82 -25.94 -2.25
C ALA A 80 -7.39 -27.16 -1.42
N SER A 81 -6.91 -28.24 -2.07
CA SER A 81 -6.38 -29.43 -1.41
C SER A 81 -5.15 -29.10 -0.55
N ARG A 82 -4.23 -28.26 -1.02
CA ARG A 82 -3.08 -27.78 -0.22
C ARG A 82 -3.54 -27.01 1.02
N VAL A 83 -4.48 -26.09 0.87
CA VAL A 83 -5.02 -25.29 1.98
C VAL A 83 -5.73 -26.19 3.00
N VAL A 84 -6.58 -27.13 2.55
CA VAL A 84 -7.28 -28.06 3.45
C VAL A 84 -6.31 -28.99 4.15
N LYS A 85 -5.27 -29.47 3.47
CA LYS A 85 -4.21 -30.29 4.10
C LYS A 85 -3.55 -29.54 5.26
N ARG A 86 -3.31 -28.23 5.13
CA ARG A 86 -2.79 -27.39 6.22
C ARG A 86 -3.79 -27.21 7.35
N VAL A 87 -5.09 -27.06 7.07
CA VAL A 87 -6.14 -27.03 8.11
C VAL A 87 -6.18 -28.35 8.89
N ALA A 88 -6.00 -29.49 8.20
CA ALA A 88 -5.94 -30.77 8.86
C ALA A 88 -4.66 -30.99 9.68
N GLU A 89 -3.52 -30.44 9.24
CA GLU A 89 -2.30 -30.39 10.07
C GLU A 89 -2.57 -29.61 11.38
N LEU A 90 -3.34 -28.52 11.34
CA LEU A 90 -3.76 -27.79 12.54
C LEU A 90 -4.72 -28.60 13.43
N LEU A 91 -5.67 -29.32 12.85
CA LEU A 91 -6.55 -30.25 13.58
C LEU A 91 -5.75 -31.40 14.22
N SER A 92 -4.69 -31.87 13.57
CA SER A 92 -3.85 -32.97 14.05
C SER A 92 -3.12 -32.65 15.36
N MET A 93 -2.97 -31.37 15.68
CA MET A 93 -2.46 -30.92 16.98
C MET A 93 -3.39 -31.28 18.14
N PHE A 94 -4.69 -31.49 17.87
CA PHE A 94 -5.71 -31.82 18.86
C PHE A 94 -6.21 -33.27 18.74
N ASN A 95 -6.26 -33.81 17.52
CA ASN A 95 -6.53 -35.22 17.25
C ASN A 95 -5.51 -35.76 16.23
N PRO A 96 -4.44 -36.45 16.68
CA PRO A 96 -3.39 -36.94 15.77
C PRO A 96 -3.88 -37.99 14.76
N GLU A 97 -5.05 -38.59 14.98
CA GLU A 97 -5.65 -39.59 14.09
C GLU A 97 -6.58 -38.97 13.03
N VAL A 98 -6.65 -37.64 12.92
CA VAL A 98 -7.52 -36.97 11.93
C VAL A 98 -7.07 -37.30 10.49
N ILE A 99 -8.00 -37.77 9.66
CA ILE A 99 -7.73 -38.12 8.26
C ILE A 99 -8.32 -37.06 7.33
N THR A 100 -7.57 -36.66 6.31
CA THR A 100 -8.09 -35.87 5.18
C THR A 100 -8.50 -36.77 4.04
N GLN A 101 -9.76 -36.71 3.63
CA GLN A 101 -10.21 -37.36 2.40
C GLN A 101 -10.76 -36.32 1.44
N HIS A 102 -10.09 -36.19 0.30
CA HIS A 102 -10.69 -35.56 -0.87
C HIS A 102 -11.48 -36.64 -1.61
N VAL A 103 -12.69 -36.32 -2.07
CA VAL A 103 -13.40 -37.21 -2.99
C VAL A 103 -12.59 -37.19 -4.30
N GLU A 104 -11.73 -38.19 -4.52
CA GLU A 104 -10.83 -38.23 -5.67
C GLU A 104 -11.64 -38.21 -6.98
N GLN A 105 -11.50 -37.13 -7.75
CA GLN A 105 -12.03 -37.03 -9.11
C GLN A 105 -11.26 -37.99 -10.03
N THR A 106 -11.69 -39.24 -10.07
CA THR A 106 -11.12 -40.28 -10.95
C THR A 106 -11.55 -40.13 -12.42
N SER A 107 -12.42 -39.17 -12.75
CA SER A 107 -12.98 -38.94 -14.09
C SER A 107 -12.73 -37.52 -14.62
N GLN A 108 -12.33 -37.40 -15.90
CA GLN A 108 -12.07 -36.13 -16.61
C GLN A 108 -13.31 -35.24 -16.88
N GLN A 109 -14.50 -35.57 -16.35
CA GLN A 109 -15.71 -34.77 -16.51
C GLN A 109 -16.01 -33.94 -15.24
N PRO A 110 -16.36 -32.65 -15.35
CA PRO A 110 -16.77 -31.82 -14.22
C PRO A 110 -18.05 -32.37 -13.60
N ARG A 111 -17.99 -32.71 -12.30
CA ARG A 111 -19.17 -33.06 -11.49
C ARG A 111 -19.79 -31.79 -10.93
N ASN A 112 -21.11 -31.77 -10.81
CA ASN A 112 -21.80 -30.70 -10.08
C ASN A 112 -21.77 -30.97 -8.57
N LEU A 113 -22.02 -29.94 -7.75
CA LEU A 113 -21.90 -30.04 -6.28
C LEU A 113 -22.84 -31.10 -5.69
N LEU A 114 -24.00 -31.32 -6.32
CA LEU A 114 -24.98 -32.30 -5.88
C LEU A 114 -24.48 -33.75 -6.04
N GLU A 115 -23.76 -34.04 -7.14
CA GLU A 115 -23.12 -35.34 -7.38
C GLU A 115 -22.03 -35.64 -6.33
N GLU A 116 -21.19 -34.66 -6.02
CA GLU A 116 -20.16 -34.81 -4.98
C GLU A 116 -20.79 -35.06 -3.59
N ALA A 117 -21.87 -34.35 -3.27
CA ALA A 117 -22.62 -34.56 -2.03
C ALA A 117 -23.29 -35.96 -1.96
N GLU A 118 -23.76 -36.50 -3.08
CA GLU A 118 -24.33 -37.85 -3.15
C GLU A 118 -23.28 -38.94 -2.91
N GLU A 119 -22.12 -38.81 -3.52
CA GLU A 119 -21.01 -39.75 -3.37
C GLU A 119 -20.47 -39.76 -1.94
N LEU A 120 -20.25 -38.58 -1.36
CA LEU A 120 -19.86 -38.46 0.05
C LEU A 120 -20.89 -39.12 0.97
N SER A 121 -22.18 -38.89 0.69
CA SER A 121 -23.27 -39.51 1.45
C SER A 121 -23.27 -41.03 1.37
N LEU A 122 -22.93 -41.60 0.21
CA LEU A 122 -22.83 -43.05 0.03
C LEU A 122 -21.61 -43.62 0.75
N SER A 123 -20.46 -42.96 0.67
CA SER A 123 -19.22 -43.37 1.34
C SER A 123 -19.36 -43.41 2.87
N LEU A 124 -20.04 -42.42 3.45
CA LEU A 124 -20.19 -42.27 4.91
C LEU A 124 -21.43 -42.96 5.49
N SER A 125 -22.28 -43.56 4.66
CA SER A 125 -23.52 -44.22 5.11
C SER A 125 -23.32 -45.34 6.13
N ASN A 126 -22.09 -45.86 6.28
CA ASN A 126 -21.74 -46.96 7.19
C ASN A 126 -20.81 -46.55 8.37
N GLN A 127 -20.36 -45.30 8.45
CA GLN A 127 -19.47 -44.80 9.52
C GLN A 127 -20.26 -43.93 10.51
N VAL A 128 -20.79 -44.53 11.57
CA VAL A 128 -21.79 -43.87 12.45
C VAL A 128 -21.18 -43.35 13.77
N THR A 129 -19.95 -43.70 14.12
CA THR A 129 -19.38 -43.39 15.45
C THR A 129 -18.54 -42.12 15.52
N ASP A 130 -18.04 -41.64 14.37
CA ASP A 130 -17.00 -40.61 14.31
C ASP A 130 -17.54 -39.28 13.80
N TRP A 131 -17.05 -38.15 14.32
CA TRP A 131 -17.47 -36.82 13.89
C TRP A 131 -16.70 -36.36 12.66
N ASN A 132 -17.44 -35.89 11.65
CA ASN A 132 -16.91 -35.46 10.36
C ASN A 132 -17.03 -33.94 10.19
N LEU A 133 -15.96 -33.30 9.72
CA LEU A 133 -15.97 -31.91 9.27
C LEU A 133 -16.06 -31.87 7.73
N VAL A 134 -17.06 -31.20 7.18
CA VAL A 134 -17.21 -31.00 5.74
C VAL A 134 -16.97 -29.53 5.41
N LEU A 135 -15.96 -29.25 4.61
CA LEU A 135 -15.68 -27.93 4.03
C LEU A 135 -16.31 -27.88 2.63
N LEU A 136 -17.46 -27.20 2.51
CA LEU A 136 -18.18 -27.03 1.25
C LEU A 136 -17.77 -25.69 0.63
N PHE A 137 -16.90 -25.73 -0.38
CA PHE A 137 -16.44 -24.54 -1.09
C PHE A 137 -17.47 -24.10 -2.13
N VAL A 138 -17.67 -22.79 -2.23
CA VAL A 138 -18.52 -22.13 -3.23
C VAL A 138 -17.64 -21.14 -3.97
N SER A 139 -17.24 -21.50 -5.19
CA SER A 139 -16.36 -20.66 -6.00
C SER A 139 -17.11 -19.47 -6.58
N ALA A 140 -16.59 -18.26 -6.38
CA ALA A 140 -17.04 -17.07 -7.10
C ALA A 140 -16.40 -16.95 -8.50
N ASP A 141 -15.30 -17.66 -8.76
CA ASP A 141 -14.56 -17.58 -10.03
C ASP A 141 -15.34 -18.18 -11.21
N SER A 142 -16.35 -19.02 -10.94
CA SER A 142 -17.26 -19.56 -11.95
C SER A 142 -18.38 -18.60 -12.33
N LEU A 143 -18.50 -17.45 -11.65
CA LEU A 143 -19.53 -16.44 -11.87
C LEU A 143 -18.92 -15.21 -12.55
N CYS A 144 -19.71 -14.58 -13.43
CA CYS A 144 -19.27 -13.39 -14.13
C CYS A 144 -19.82 -12.11 -13.48
N ALA A 145 -18.97 -11.38 -12.75
CA ALA A 145 -19.37 -10.21 -11.99
C ALA A 145 -19.95 -9.07 -12.86
N CYS A 146 -19.50 -8.96 -14.11
CA CYS A 146 -19.97 -7.98 -15.09
C CYS A 146 -21.12 -8.50 -15.99
N SER A 147 -21.64 -9.71 -15.73
CA SER A 147 -22.78 -10.25 -16.49
C SER A 147 -24.07 -9.49 -16.15
N PRO A 148 -24.91 -9.13 -17.15
CA PRO A 148 -26.24 -8.58 -16.90
C PRO A 148 -27.18 -9.57 -16.18
N HIS A 149 -26.80 -10.86 -16.12
CA HIS A 149 -27.53 -11.92 -15.43
C HIS A 149 -26.90 -12.34 -14.10
N VAL A 150 -25.88 -11.61 -13.60
CA VAL A 150 -25.13 -11.98 -12.38
C VAL A 150 -26.03 -12.29 -11.18
N ALA A 151 -27.13 -11.55 -11.00
CA ALA A 151 -28.09 -11.82 -9.91
C ALA A 151 -28.80 -13.18 -10.06
N ALA A 152 -29.14 -13.57 -11.29
CA ALA A 152 -29.74 -14.88 -11.57
C ALA A 152 -28.70 -16.00 -11.41
N ASP A 153 -27.46 -15.75 -11.83
CA ASP A 153 -26.35 -16.70 -11.72
C ASP A 153 -26.00 -16.98 -10.25
N VAL A 154 -25.90 -15.92 -9.42
CA VAL A 154 -25.75 -16.03 -7.96
C VAL A 154 -26.90 -16.85 -7.36
N ASN A 155 -28.15 -16.58 -7.74
CA ASN A 155 -29.29 -17.34 -7.22
C ASN A 155 -29.24 -18.82 -7.64
N ALA A 156 -28.77 -19.15 -8.84
CA ALA A 156 -28.61 -20.52 -9.28
C ALA A 156 -27.59 -21.29 -8.41
N VAL A 157 -26.42 -20.70 -8.16
CA VAL A 157 -25.39 -21.26 -7.26
C VAL A 157 -25.96 -21.45 -5.84
N VAL A 158 -26.70 -20.47 -5.33
CA VAL A 158 -27.34 -20.55 -4.01
C VAL A 158 -28.36 -21.70 -3.94
N GLN A 159 -29.14 -21.94 -4.99
CA GLN A 159 -30.06 -23.09 -5.03
C GLN A 159 -29.32 -24.43 -5.10
N GLU A 160 -28.20 -24.51 -5.80
CA GLU A 160 -27.36 -25.71 -5.87
C GLU A 160 -26.77 -26.07 -4.49
N VAL A 161 -26.18 -25.09 -3.80
CA VAL A 161 -25.68 -25.27 -2.42
C VAL A 161 -26.80 -25.72 -1.49
N LYS A 162 -27.98 -25.11 -1.60
CA LYS A 162 -29.15 -25.50 -0.82
C LYS A 162 -29.55 -26.96 -1.08
N ALA A 163 -29.54 -27.41 -2.34
CA ALA A 163 -29.86 -28.80 -2.69
C ALA A 163 -28.83 -29.79 -2.11
N ALA A 164 -27.55 -29.49 -2.21
CA ALA A 164 -26.47 -30.29 -1.64
C ALA A 164 -26.60 -30.40 -0.11
N LEU A 165 -26.81 -29.28 0.59
CA LEU A 165 -27.04 -29.28 2.04
C LEU A 165 -28.27 -30.09 2.44
N GLN A 166 -29.35 -30.06 1.64
CA GLN A 166 -30.55 -30.86 1.91
C GLN A 166 -30.27 -32.37 1.82
N LEU A 167 -29.40 -32.78 0.89
CA LEU A 167 -28.99 -34.16 0.72
C LEU A 167 -28.14 -34.63 1.90
N LEU A 168 -27.12 -33.84 2.27
CA LEU A 168 -26.22 -34.11 3.40
C LEU A 168 -27.01 -34.18 4.72
N GLU A 169 -27.90 -33.22 4.99
CA GLU A 169 -28.76 -33.21 6.19
C GLU A 169 -29.70 -34.41 6.28
N LYS A 170 -30.02 -35.05 5.16
CA LYS A 170 -30.90 -36.23 5.13
C LYS A 170 -30.15 -37.54 5.33
N ARG A 171 -28.91 -37.64 4.84
CA ARG A 171 -28.17 -38.90 4.76
C ARG A 171 -27.03 -39.03 5.76
N LEU A 172 -26.44 -37.93 6.21
CA LEU A 172 -25.30 -37.95 7.13
C LEU A 172 -25.73 -37.80 8.60
N TYR A 173 -24.92 -38.37 9.49
CA TYR A 173 -24.99 -38.30 10.95
C TYR A 173 -23.61 -37.85 11.47
N HIS A 174 -23.55 -37.29 12.68
CA HIS A 174 -22.32 -36.75 13.30
C HIS A 174 -21.47 -35.87 12.35
N THR A 175 -22.09 -34.86 11.74
CA THR A 175 -21.45 -34.04 10.69
C THR A 175 -21.58 -32.54 10.96
N LEU A 176 -20.45 -31.84 10.95
CA LEU A 176 -20.35 -30.38 10.98
C LEU A 176 -19.99 -29.88 9.58
N VAL A 177 -20.86 -29.08 8.95
CA VAL A 177 -20.62 -28.51 7.62
C VAL A 177 -20.27 -27.02 7.74
N HIS A 178 -19.11 -26.62 7.24
CA HIS A 178 -18.77 -25.22 7.02
C HIS A 178 -18.85 -24.89 5.54
N VAL A 179 -19.75 -23.96 5.18
CA VAL A 179 -19.83 -23.40 3.83
C VAL A 179 -18.80 -22.27 3.70
N VAL A 180 -17.97 -22.33 2.66
CA VAL A 180 -16.83 -21.43 2.42
C VAL A 180 -17.00 -20.75 1.07
N VAL A 181 -17.25 -19.44 1.05
CA VAL A 181 -17.17 -18.67 -0.19
C VAL A 181 -15.69 -18.46 -0.52
N TRP A 182 -15.31 -18.73 -1.77
CA TRP A 182 -13.91 -18.80 -2.18
C TRP A 182 -13.66 -18.14 -3.54
N SER A 183 -12.47 -17.58 -3.74
CA SER A 183 -12.00 -17.09 -5.04
C SER A 183 -10.47 -17.08 -5.16
N THR A 184 -9.95 -17.33 -6.35
CA THR A 184 -8.53 -17.29 -6.72
C THR A 184 -8.21 -16.07 -7.60
N ASN A 185 -7.02 -15.48 -7.47
CA ASN A 185 -6.58 -14.38 -8.36
C ASN A 185 -6.11 -14.84 -9.75
N HIS A 186 -6.22 -16.12 -10.09
CA HIS A 186 -5.90 -16.57 -11.43
C HIS A 186 -6.97 -16.06 -12.40
N LEU A 187 -6.59 -15.03 -13.16
CA LEU A 187 -7.25 -14.51 -14.36
C LEU A 187 -7.28 -15.59 -15.45
N GLN A 188 -7.99 -16.68 -15.20
CA GLN A 188 -8.44 -17.57 -16.26
C GLN A 188 -9.90 -17.22 -16.53
N ASP A 189 -10.07 -16.02 -17.10
CA ASP A 189 -11.35 -15.41 -17.41
C ASP A 189 -12.08 -16.24 -18.47
N ASN A 190 -13.16 -16.89 -18.06
CA ASN A 190 -14.29 -17.15 -18.97
C ASN A 190 -15.19 -15.89 -19.12
N CYS A 191 -14.82 -14.77 -18.48
CA CYS A 191 -15.52 -13.49 -18.56
C CYS A 191 -14.87 -12.55 -19.56
N GLU A 192 -15.39 -12.51 -20.79
CA GLU A 192 -14.91 -11.58 -21.82
C GLU A 192 -14.90 -10.12 -21.34
N CYS A 193 -15.87 -9.69 -20.53
CA CYS A 193 -15.95 -8.33 -20.01
C CYS A 193 -14.82 -7.96 -19.04
N MET A 194 -14.18 -8.93 -18.36
CA MET A 194 -13.08 -8.62 -17.44
C MET A 194 -11.75 -8.29 -18.13
N SER A 195 -11.67 -8.46 -19.45
CA SER A 195 -10.50 -8.06 -20.26
C SER A 195 -10.43 -6.56 -20.57
N ASP A 196 -11.49 -5.79 -20.23
CA ASP A 196 -11.55 -4.34 -20.45
C ASP A 196 -10.81 -3.59 -19.33
N GLU A 197 -9.80 -2.79 -19.70
CA GLU A 197 -9.00 -1.98 -18.77
C GLU A 197 -9.82 -0.89 -18.05
N SER A 198 -11.01 -0.54 -18.55
CA SER A 198 -11.94 0.41 -17.91
C SER A 198 -12.67 -0.18 -16.70
N ILE A 199 -12.72 -1.51 -16.57
CA ILE A 199 -13.46 -2.17 -15.50
C ILE A 199 -12.59 -2.30 -14.25
N ASN A 200 -13.09 -1.78 -13.12
CA ASN A 200 -12.47 -2.00 -11.82
C ASN A 200 -12.65 -3.47 -11.39
N GLN A 201 -11.72 -4.32 -11.81
CA GLN A 201 -11.75 -5.77 -11.59
C GLN A 201 -11.81 -6.13 -10.10
N ARG A 202 -11.11 -5.36 -9.25
CA ARG A 202 -11.15 -5.55 -7.79
C ARG A 202 -12.58 -5.32 -7.27
N LEU A 203 -13.21 -4.21 -7.65
CA LEU A 203 -14.56 -3.85 -7.21
C LEU A 203 -15.57 -4.92 -7.59
N HIS A 204 -15.53 -5.37 -8.84
CA HIS A 204 -16.45 -6.38 -9.35
C HIS A 204 -16.33 -7.71 -8.60
N LYS A 205 -15.10 -8.20 -8.46
CA LYS A 205 -14.80 -9.46 -7.76
C LYS A 205 -15.26 -9.43 -6.31
N ALA A 206 -14.93 -8.38 -5.58
CA ALA A 206 -15.21 -8.33 -4.16
C ALA A 206 -16.70 -8.04 -3.87
N THR A 207 -17.39 -7.29 -4.74
CA THR A 207 -18.85 -7.13 -4.70
C THR A 207 -19.55 -8.47 -4.96
N LEU A 208 -19.10 -9.25 -5.95
CA LEU A 208 -19.62 -10.58 -6.24
C LEU A 208 -19.44 -11.53 -5.05
N LEU A 209 -18.23 -11.56 -4.48
CA LEU A 209 -17.92 -12.37 -3.29
C LEU A 209 -18.85 -12.04 -2.11
N LYS A 210 -19.06 -10.75 -1.83
CA LYS A 210 -19.96 -10.32 -0.75
C LYS A 210 -21.43 -10.62 -1.06
N THR A 211 -21.87 -10.47 -2.29
CA THR A 211 -23.24 -10.80 -2.70
C THR A 211 -23.53 -12.30 -2.54
N LEU A 212 -22.59 -13.15 -2.93
CA LEU A 212 -22.68 -14.59 -2.76
C LEU A 212 -22.68 -14.96 -1.26
N GLN A 213 -21.80 -14.33 -0.49
CA GLN A 213 -21.73 -14.47 0.97
C GLN A 213 -23.06 -14.12 1.66
N ASP A 214 -23.68 -13.00 1.31
CA ASP A 214 -24.95 -12.55 1.91
C ASP A 214 -26.12 -13.45 1.50
N SER A 215 -26.18 -13.84 0.23
CA SER A 215 -27.23 -14.72 -0.29
C SER A 215 -27.20 -16.11 0.37
N LEU A 216 -26.00 -16.68 0.57
CA LEU A 216 -25.83 -17.92 1.31
C LEU A 216 -26.12 -17.75 2.80
N GLY A 217 -25.78 -16.59 3.38
CA GLY A 217 -26.11 -16.22 4.75
C GLY A 217 -27.61 -16.34 5.01
N HIS A 218 -28.43 -15.71 4.17
CA HIS A 218 -29.90 -15.82 4.25
C HIS A 218 -30.44 -17.26 4.16
N VAL A 219 -29.78 -18.14 3.39
CA VAL A 219 -30.17 -19.55 3.33
C VAL A 219 -29.85 -20.26 4.65
N LEU A 220 -28.69 -20.00 5.23
CA LEU A 220 -28.17 -20.66 6.44
C LEU A 220 -28.73 -20.08 7.75
N GLU A 221 -29.34 -18.90 7.72
CA GLU A 221 -30.17 -18.35 8.81
C GLU A 221 -31.42 -19.20 9.09
N ASN A 222 -31.83 -20.05 8.15
CA ASN A 222 -32.99 -20.91 8.36
C ASN A 222 -32.69 -21.92 9.50
N PRO A 223 -33.51 -21.95 10.58
CA PRO A 223 -33.32 -22.84 11.72
C PRO A 223 -33.21 -24.32 11.37
N LYS A 224 -33.70 -24.74 10.20
CA LYS A 224 -33.54 -26.11 9.71
C LYS A 224 -32.08 -26.57 9.72
N TRP A 225 -31.12 -25.68 9.46
CA TRP A 225 -29.70 -26.02 9.30
C TRP A 225 -28.91 -26.08 10.60
N HIS A 226 -29.45 -25.56 11.69
CA HIS A 226 -28.72 -25.45 12.96
C HIS A 226 -29.53 -25.77 14.22
N ASN A 227 -30.84 -25.98 14.14
CA ASN A 227 -31.68 -26.26 15.33
C ASN A 227 -32.46 -27.58 15.25
N LYS A 228 -32.38 -28.32 14.14
CA LYS A 228 -33.26 -29.47 13.91
C LYS A 228 -32.69 -30.80 14.43
N ARG A 229 -31.37 -30.94 14.46
CA ARG A 229 -30.65 -32.17 14.77
C ARG A 229 -29.46 -31.85 15.66
N GLU A 230 -29.22 -32.68 16.68
CA GLU A 230 -28.04 -32.54 17.55
C GLU A 230 -26.78 -33.10 16.91
N ASP A 231 -26.90 -33.90 15.86
CA ASP A 231 -25.80 -34.61 15.20
C ASP A 231 -25.46 -34.06 13.81
N PHE A 232 -26.10 -32.96 13.40
CA PHE A 232 -25.84 -32.31 12.12
C PHE A 232 -26.05 -30.80 12.23
N THR A 233 -25.09 -30.02 11.74
CA THR A 233 -25.30 -28.57 11.52
C THR A 233 -24.53 -28.07 10.32
N ALA A 234 -25.06 -27.03 9.67
CA ALA A 234 -24.36 -26.28 8.63
C ALA A 234 -24.24 -24.80 9.02
N VAL A 235 -23.06 -24.22 8.84
CA VAL A 235 -22.76 -22.82 9.16
C VAL A 235 -21.93 -22.18 8.04
N LEU A 236 -22.19 -20.91 7.76
CA LEU A 236 -21.38 -20.12 6.83
C LEU A 236 -20.11 -19.62 7.53
N GLN A 237 -18.96 -19.64 6.87
CA GLN A 237 -17.78 -18.90 7.33
C GLN A 237 -18.04 -17.39 7.32
N SER A 238 -17.51 -16.66 8.30
CA SER A 238 -17.80 -15.23 8.48
C SER A 238 -17.21 -14.34 7.38
N THR A 239 -16.14 -14.79 6.71
CA THR A 239 -15.46 -14.07 5.63
C THR A 239 -15.16 -15.02 4.47
N PRO A 240 -15.19 -14.54 3.21
CA PRO A 240 -14.69 -15.31 2.07
C PRO A 240 -13.19 -15.55 2.17
N VAL A 241 -12.74 -16.65 1.58
CA VAL A 241 -11.32 -17.00 1.45
C VAL A 241 -10.84 -16.57 0.06
N ILE A 242 -9.91 -15.62 0.00
CA ILE A 242 -9.43 -15.03 -1.24
C ILE A 242 -7.94 -15.38 -1.40
N LEU A 243 -7.61 -16.20 -2.40
CA LEU A 243 -6.22 -16.38 -2.84
C LEU A 243 -5.78 -15.10 -3.57
N GLU A 244 -5.15 -14.17 -2.85
CA GLU A 244 -4.40 -13.08 -3.49
C GLU A 244 -3.11 -13.66 -4.10
N SER A 245 -2.98 -13.59 -5.42
CA SER A 245 -1.66 -13.54 -6.06
C SER A 245 -1.13 -12.15 -5.75
N ILE A 246 -0.20 -12.08 -4.81
CA ILE A 246 0.70 -10.94 -4.73
C ILE A 246 1.66 -11.12 -5.91
N SER A 247 1.97 -10.02 -6.61
CA SER A 247 3.03 -9.97 -7.62
C SER A 247 4.24 -10.79 -7.17
N GLU A 248 4.94 -11.46 -8.09
CA GLU A 248 6.01 -12.47 -7.90
C GLU A 248 7.18 -12.13 -6.92
N PHE A 249 7.10 -11.01 -6.19
CA PHE A 249 8.08 -10.48 -5.24
C PHE A 249 7.86 -10.81 -3.75
N GLU A 250 6.81 -11.52 -3.34
CA GLU A 250 6.63 -11.94 -1.93
C GLU A 250 6.37 -13.45 -1.78
N LYS A 251 7.34 -14.28 -2.13
CA LYS A 251 7.35 -15.71 -1.74
C LYS A 251 8.31 -15.96 -0.58
N THR A 252 7.94 -15.47 0.59
CA THR A 252 8.47 -15.95 1.86
C THR A 252 7.30 -16.49 2.68
N VAL A 253 7.20 -17.83 2.77
CA VAL A 253 6.10 -18.64 3.32
C VAL A 253 4.89 -18.76 2.37
N SER A 254 4.42 -19.99 2.12
CA SER A 254 3.38 -20.27 1.12
C SER A 254 2.06 -19.58 1.47
N GLU A 255 1.49 -18.82 0.53
CA GLU A 255 0.12 -18.23 0.57
C GLU A 255 -0.92 -19.23 1.12
N SER A 256 -0.75 -20.53 0.84
CA SER A 256 -1.60 -21.61 1.38
C SER A 256 -1.65 -21.69 2.90
N ASN A 257 -0.58 -21.32 3.62
CA ASN A 257 -0.53 -21.32 5.08
C ASN A 257 -1.38 -20.18 5.68
N GLN A 258 -1.37 -19.00 5.07
CA GLN A 258 -2.16 -17.85 5.54
C GLN A 258 -3.66 -18.14 5.39
N LEU A 259 -4.05 -18.72 4.26
CA LEU A 259 -5.45 -19.08 3.99
C LEU A 259 -5.92 -20.22 4.89
N ALA A 260 -5.04 -21.18 5.19
CA ALA A 260 -5.34 -22.22 6.15
C ALA A 260 -5.55 -21.66 7.57
N ILE A 261 -4.72 -20.68 7.99
CA ILE A 261 -4.91 -19.98 9.26
C ILE A 261 -6.22 -19.18 9.26
N GLN A 262 -6.59 -18.53 8.14
CA GLN A 262 -7.87 -17.83 8.01
C GLN A 262 -9.06 -18.80 8.14
N LEU A 263 -9.04 -19.91 7.39
CA LEU A 263 -10.05 -20.97 7.49
C LEU A 263 -10.15 -21.52 8.92
N TRP A 264 -8.99 -21.79 9.55
CA TRP A 264 -8.90 -22.24 10.94
C TRP A 264 -9.51 -21.23 11.91
N THR A 265 -9.18 -19.94 11.76
CA THR A 265 -9.76 -18.87 12.58
C THR A 265 -11.28 -18.83 12.44
N ASN A 266 -11.81 -19.01 11.23
CA ASN A 266 -13.25 -19.03 10.95
C ASN A 266 -13.96 -20.31 11.44
N LEU A 267 -13.21 -21.39 11.75
CA LEU A 267 -13.69 -22.62 12.39
C LEU A 267 -13.84 -22.46 13.92
N LEU A 268 -13.10 -21.52 14.55
CA LEU A 268 -13.14 -21.29 16.00
C LEU A 268 -14.21 -20.26 16.40
N GLN A 269 -14.65 -20.31 17.66
CA GLN A 269 -15.56 -19.28 18.20
C GLN A 269 -14.84 -17.92 18.29
N PRO A 270 -15.48 -16.80 17.92
CA PRO A 270 -14.86 -15.49 18.00
C PRO A 270 -14.56 -15.10 19.46
N SER A 271 -13.35 -14.60 19.71
CA SER A 271 -12.95 -14.08 21.02
C SER A 271 -13.57 -12.70 21.25
N THR A 272 -14.07 -12.45 22.47
CA THR A 272 -14.49 -11.11 22.88
C THR A 272 -13.25 -10.28 23.22
N GLY A 273 -12.81 -9.44 22.29
CA GLY A 273 -11.81 -8.39 22.57
C GLY A 273 -10.36 -8.66 22.14
N GLU A 274 -10.07 -9.73 21.40
CA GLU A 274 -8.76 -9.88 20.74
C GLU A 274 -8.88 -9.61 19.24
N ALA A 275 -7.96 -8.77 18.77
CA ALA A 275 -7.87 -8.32 17.39
C ALA A 275 -7.81 -9.52 16.42
N GLU A 276 -8.34 -9.31 15.22
CA GLU A 276 -7.97 -10.07 14.04
C GLU A 276 -6.47 -10.38 14.07
N VAL A 277 -6.08 -11.58 13.66
CA VAL A 277 -4.68 -11.99 13.51
C VAL A 277 -4.00 -11.02 12.55
N MET A 278 -3.51 -9.92 13.10
CA MET A 278 -2.83 -8.85 12.41
C MET A 278 -1.35 -9.04 12.66
N ASP A 279 -0.73 -9.75 11.72
CA ASP A 279 0.65 -9.64 11.25
C ASP A 279 1.60 -8.96 12.26
N THR A 280 1.87 -9.65 13.36
CA THR A 280 3.16 -9.55 14.02
C THR A 280 4.12 -10.38 13.20
N SER A 281 5.37 -9.94 13.06
CA SER A 281 6.50 -10.73 12.55
C SER A 281 6.85 -11.97 13.41
N ILE A 282 5.85 -12.46 14.17
CA ILE A 282 5.75 -13.69 14.92
C ILE A 282 4.31 -14.19 14.65
N PHE A 283 4.16 -15.25 13.84
CA PHE A 283 2.86 -15.83 13.49
C PHE A 283 2.20 -16.45 14.74
N THR A 284 1.07 -15.91 15.21
CA THR A 284 0.27 -16.52 16.28
C THR A 284 -0.89 -17.31 15.68
N ILE A 285 -0.85 -18.64 15.80
CA ILE A 285 -1.97 -19.52 15.46
C ILE A 285 -3.05 -19.33 16.54
N PRO A 286 -4.29 -18.96 16.17
CA PRO A 286 -5.36 -18.81 17.16
C PRO A 286 -5.74 -20.18 17.75
N CYS A 287 -5.94 -20.21 19.06
CA CYS A 287 -6.22 -21.42 19.82
C CYS A 287 -7.61 -21.33 20.49
N PRO A 288 -8.36 -22.44 20.59
CA PRO A 288 -9.55 -22.49 21.44
C PRO A 288 -9.20 -22.12 22.89
N THR A 289 -10.04 -21.32 23.54
CA THR A 289 -9.84 -20.94 24.94
C THR A 289 -10.68 -21.81 25.87
N GLN A 290 -10.37 -21.81 27.18
CA GLN A 290 -11.19 -22.53 28.16
C GLN A 290 -12.64 -22.02 28.20
N GLN A 291 -12.86 -20.74 27.90
CA GLN A 291 -14.19 -20.13 27.86
C GLN A 291 -14.93 -20.39 26.54
N ARG A 292 -14.20 -20.64 25.45
CA ARG A 292 -14.73 -20.87 24.11
C ARG A 292 -14.02 -22.09 23.46
N PRO A 293 -14.22 -23.31 23.99
CA PRO A 293 -13.43 -24.47 23.59
C PRO A 293 -13.97 -25.17 22.33
N PHE A 294 -15.12 -24.75 21.80
CA PHE A 294 -15.84 -25.48 20.78
C PHE A 294 -15.53 -24.96 19.37
N LEU A 295 -15.78 -25.78 18.35
CA LEU A 295 -15.87 -25.35 16.96
C LEU A 295 -17.13 -24.51 16.76
N ARG A 296 -17.06 -23.51 15.90
CA ARG A 296 -18.10 -22.51 15.71
C ARG A 296 -19.33 -23.12 15.04
N THR A 297 -20.48 -22.97 15.69
CA THR A 297 -21.79 -23.26 15.12
C THR A 297 -22.72 -22.07 15.35
N GLN A 298 -23.84 -22.01 14.64
CA GLN A 298 -24.81 -20.93 14.84
C GLN A 298 -25.41 -20.90 16.27
N ASN A 299 -25.43 -22.02 16.99
CA ASN A 299 -26.02 -22.08 18.32
C ASN A 299 -25.04 -21.68 19.44
N ASN A 300 -23.78 -22.13 19.35
CA ASN A 300 -22.77 -21.82 20.36
C ASN A 300 -22.09 -20.46 20.12
N SER A 301 -22.19 -19.95 18.89
CA SER A 301 -21.63 -18.69 18.45
C SER A 301 -22.62 -18.06 17.47
N PRO A 302 -23.84 -17.72 17.94
CA PRO A 302 -24.77 -17.01 17.10
C PRO A 302 -24.03 -15.80 16.58
N THR A 303 -24.01 -15.65 15.26
CA THR A 303 -23.77 -14.34 14.67
C THR A 303 -24.68 -13.42 15.47
N GLU A 304 -24.12 -12.40 16.13
CA GLU A 304 -24.95 -11.27 16.53
C GLU A 304 -25.69 -10.94 15.25
N THR A 305 -26.98 -11.27 15.21
CA THR A 305 -27.81 -10.90 14.09
C THR A 305 -27.56 -9.42 14.02
N GLU A 306 -27.07 -8.93 12.88
CA GLU A 306 -27.14 -7.53 12.54
C GLU A 306 -28.54 -7.13 12.97
N GLY A 307 -28.61 -6.48 14.13
CA GLY A 307 -29.83 -6.46 14.89
C GLY A 307 -30.83 -5.81 13.98
N LYS A 308 -32.06 -6.31 14.00
CA LYS A 308 -33.26 -5.65 13.49
C LYS A 308 -33.48 -4.30 14.19
N VAL A 309 -32.51 -3.42 14.06
CA VAL A 309 -32.48 -1.99 14.35
C VAL A 309 -32.58 -1.24 13.02
N TYR A 310 -32.19 -1.86 11.89
CA TYR A 310 -32.40 -1.32 10.55
C TYR A 310 -33.76 -1.66 9.90
N SER A 311 -34.80 -1.95 10.69
CA SER A 311 -36.18 -2.05 10.19
C SER A 311 -37.16 -1.03 10.77
N LYS A 312 -36.67 0.00 11.49
CA LYS A 312 -37.52 1.11 11.96
C LYS A 312 -37.03 2.52 11.63
N SER A 313 -35.99 2.66 10.79
CA SER A 313 -35.62 3.96 10.20
C SER A 313 -35.57 3.98 8.67
N SER A 314 -35.81 2.85 7.98
CA SER A 314 -35.72 2.77 6.51
C SER A 314 -37.06 2.89 5.78
N THR A 315 -38.17 3.15 6.48
CA THR A 315 -39.42 3.57 5.83
C THR A 315 -39.52 5.09 5.76
N ARG A 316 -38.70 5.67 4.89
CA ARG A 316 -39.04 6.83 4.06
C ARG A 316 -37.95 6.93 3.00
N ILE A 317 -38.35 6.82 1.74
CA ILE A 317 -37.71 7.63 0.69
C ILE A 317 -37.73 9.04 1.28
N ASP A 318 -36.58 9.55 1.69
CA ASP A 318 -36.49 10.88 2.30
C ASP A 318 -37.09 11.88 1.28
N PRO A 319 -37.97 12.79 1.70
CA PRO A 319 -38.71 13.63 0.79
C PRO A 319 -37.75 14.60 0.09
N GLY A 320 -37.34 14.27 -1.13
CA GLY A 320 -36.53 15.09 -2.02
C GLY A 320 -35.15 15.46 -1.46
N MET A 321 -34.07 14.84 -1.98
CA MET A 321 -32.68 15.33 -1.84
C MET A 321 -32.43 16.66 -2.59
N GLY A 322 -33.51 17.36 -2.91
CA GLY A 322 -33.48 18.65 -3.54
C GLY A 322 -33.28 19.76 -2.54
N THR A 323 -33.07 20.94 -3.10
CA THR A 323 -32.92 22.17 -2.37
C THR A 323 -33.65 23.28 -3.12
N THR A 324 -33.62 24.49 -2.57
CA THR A 324 -34.20 25.66 -3.21
C THR A 324 -33.14 26.73 -3.30
N ILE A 325 -33.14 27.45 -4.42
CA ILE A 325 -32.25 28.58 -4.61
C ILE A 325 -33.04 29.88 -4.40
N LEU A 326 -32.63 30.66 -3.41
CA LEU A 326 -33.33 31.88 -3.00
C LEU A 326 -32.78 33.15 -3.67
N CYS A 327 -31.91 32.99 -4.68
CA CYS A 327 -31.26 34.10 -5.36
C CYS A 327 -32.27 34.92 -6.16
N THR A 328 -32.28 36.23 -5.92
CA THR A 328 -33.17 37.20 -6.55
C THR A 328 -32.69 37.58 -7.96
N ASP A 329 -31.39 37.81 -8.13
CA ASP A 329 -30.76 37.98 -9.45
C ASP A 329 -30.19 36.65 -9.95
N ARG A 330 -30.70 36.22 -11.10
CA ARG A 330 -30.26 35.01 -11.81
C ARG A 330 -29.88 35.28 -13.26
N SER A 331 -29.78 36.56 -13.63
CA SER A 331 -29.54 36.99 -15.00
C SER A 331 -28.12 36.62 -15.46
N SER A 332 -28.00 36.24 -16.72
CA SER A 332 -26.71 36.22 -17.41
C SER A 332 -26.17 37.65 -17.60
N SER A 333 -24.90 37.77 -17.94
CA SER A 333 -24.31 39.07 -18.27
C SER A 333 -25.01 39.66 -19.51
N PRO A 334 -25.22 41.00 -19.57
CA PRO A 334 -25.85 41.63 -20.73
C PRO A 334 -25.12 41.40 -22.06
N ILE A 335 -23.80 41.17 -21.97
CA ILE A 335 -22.92 40.81 -23.07
C ILE A 335 -22.10 39.62 -22.59
N THR A 336 -21.87 38.63 -23.47
CA THR A 336 -21.01 37.49 -23.15
C THR A 336 -19.63 37.99 -22.71
N PRO A 337 -19.18 37.69 -21.49
CA PRO A 337 -17.91 38.19 -20.98
C PRO A 337 -16.75 37.60 -21.78
N THR A 338 -15.66 38.37 -21.91
CA THR A 338 -14.40 37.91 -22.51
C THR A 338 -13.40 37.44 -21.46
N SER A 339 -13.61 37.83 -20.20
CA SER A 339 -12.77 37.47 -19.06
C SER A 339 -13.47 36.48 -18.13
N VAL A 340 -12.72 35.50 -17.66
CA VAL A 340 -13.13 34.48 -16.68
C VAL A 340 -13.39 35.12 -15.32
N HIS A 341 -12.80 36.28 -15.06
CA HIS A 341 -12.93 37.06 -13.83
C HIS A 341 -14.26 37.83 -13.76
N GLU A 342 -15.02 37.87 -14.85
CA GLU A 342 -16.31 38.57 -14.97
C GLU A 342 -17.46 37.60 -15.24
N LEU A 343 -17.27 36.30 -14.99
CA LEU A 343 -18.29 35.28 -15.23
C LEU A 343 -19.37 35.26 -14.17
N ARG A 344 -20.61 35.54 -14.56
CA ARG A 344 -21.79 35.23 -13.76
C ARG A 344 -22.19 33.77 -13.95
N PRO A 345 -22.90 33.14 -12.99
CA PRO A 345 -23.39 31.78 -13.16
C PRO A 345 -24.24 31.58 -14.43
N GLY A 346 -25.02 32.58 -14.83
CA GLY A 346 -25.84 32.52 -16.04
C GLY A 346 -25.05 32.57 -17.36
N ASP A 347 -23.75 32.90 -17.33
CA ASP A 347 -22.89 32.92 -18.52
C ASP A 347 -22.36 31.54 -18.91
N ILE A 348 -22.39 30.58 -17.98
CA ILE A 348 -21.93 29.21 -18.20
C ILE A 348 -22.90 28.49 -19.11
N LYS A 349 -22.37 27.88 -20.17
CA LYS A 349 -23.16 27.09 -21.11
C LYS A 349 -22.84 25.61 -21.07
N VAL A 350 -21.62 25.25 -20.69
CA VAL A 350 -21.14 23.86 -20.69
C VAL A 350 -20.59 23.51 -19.32
N VAL A 351 -20.99 22.36 -18.79
CA VAL A 351 -20.35 21.71 -17.65
C VAL A 351 -19.63 20.44 -18.09
N ALA A 352 -18.51 20.12 -17.49
CA ALA A 352 -17.78 18.87 -17.74
C ALA A 352 -17.08 18.39 -16.47
N ALA A 353 -16.74 17.10 -16.41
CA ALA A 353 -15.98 16.58 -15.29
C ALA A 353 -15.05 15.41 -15.66
N VAL A 354 -13.95 15.31 -14.93
CA VAL A 354 -13.01 14.18 -14.95
C VAL A 354 -12.67 13.79 -13.51
N GLY A 355 -12.49 12.49 -13.25
CA GLY A 355 -12.19 12.02 -11.92
C GLY A 355 -12.30 10.51 -11.75
N ASP A 356 -12.57 10.09 -10.52
CA ASP A 356 -12.75 8.69 -10.13
C ASP A 356 -14.23 8.33 -9.86
N SER A 357 -14.45 7.28 -9.09
CA SER A 357 -15.77 6.74 -8.76
C SER A 357 -16.70 7.71 -8.03
N LEU A 358 -16.17 8.71 -7.30
CA LEU A 358 -17.02 9.73 -6.68
C LEU A 358 -17.57 10.74 -7.69
N THR A 359 -16.83 11.00 -8.77
CA THR A 359 -17.29 11.84 -9.89
C THR A 359 -18.21 11.05 -10.84
N ALA A 360 -17.98 9.74 -11.00
CA ALA A 360 -18.88 8.84 -11.73
C ALA A 360 -20.16 8.47 -10.95
N ALA A 361 -20.20 8.79 -9.65
CA ALA A 361 -21.35 8.54 -8.75
C ALA A 361 -21.67 7.04 -8.55
N ASN A 362 -20.63 6.23 -8.38
CA ASN A 362 -20.77 4.81 -8.02
C ASN A 362 -21.61 4.64 -6.75
N GLY A 363 -22.67 3.83 -6.82
CA GLY A 363 -23.49 3.47 -5.66
C GLY A 363 -24.33 4.59 -5.04
N VAL A 364 -24.39 5.78 -5.66
CA VAL A 364 -25.11 6.94 -5.09
C VAL A 364 -26.61 6.68 -4.94
N GLY A 365 -27.22 5.97 -5.89
CA GLY A 365 -28.62 5.53 -5.86
C GLY A 365 -28.83 4.14 -5.25
N ALA A 366 -27.78 3.49 -4.74
CA ALA A 366 -27.86 2.14 -4.22
C ALA A 366 -28.67 2.09 -2.91
N LYS A 367 -29.56 1.11 -2.80
CA LYS A 367 -30.25 0.82 -1.53
C LYS A 367 -29.30 0.15 -0.56
N SER A 368 -29.41 0.48 0.72
CA SER A 368 -28.53 0.01 1.82
C SER A 368 -28.37 -1.51 1.92
N ASP A 369 -29.31 -2.27 1.38
CA ASP A 369 -29.38 -3.74 1.40
C ASP A 369 -28.90 -4.41 0.10
N ASN A 370 -28.44 -3.65 -0.90
CA ASN A 370 -28.00 -4.20 -2.18
C ASN A 370 -26.62 -3.66 -2.61
N LEU A 371 -25.58 -4.42 -2.25
CA LEU A 371 -24.21 -4.07 -2.56
C LEU A 371 -23.87 -4.12 -4.06
N LEU A 372 -24.55 -4.96 -4.86
CA LEU A 372 -24.31 -5.01 -6.32
C LEU A 372 -24.51 -3.65 -6.99
N LEU A 373 -25.43 -2.84 -6.46
CA LEU A 373 -25.70 -1.50 -6.98
C LEU A 373 -24.56 -0.51 -6.74
N VAL A 374 -23.54 -0.84 -5.94
CA VAL A 374 -22.32 -0.01 -5.83
C VAL A 374 -21.51 -0.02 -7.14
N MET A 375 -21.62 -1.09 -7.93
CA MET A 375 -20.98 -1.16 -9.25
C MET A 375 -21.70 -0.30 -10.29
N THR A 376 -22.94 0.12 -10.02
CA THR A 376 -23.69 1.01 -10.89
C THR A 376 -23.19 2.44 -10.75
N GLU A 377 -22.83 3.05 -11.88
CA GLU A 377 -22.43 4.45 -11.98
C GLU A 377 -23.66 5.32 -12.25
N TYR A 378 -24.19 5.96 -11.20
CA TYR A 378 -25.37 6.82 -11.26
C TYR A 378 -25.01 8.23 -11.74
N ARG A 379 -24.49 8.33 -12.96
CA ARG A 379 -23.91 9.57 -13.52
C ARG A 379 -24.87 10.76 -13.46
N GLY A 380 -26.17 10.53 -13.61
CA GLY A 380 -27.22 11.53 -13.46
C GLY A 380 -27.32 12.16 -12.06
N LEU A 381 -26.87 11.45 -11.02
CA LEU A 381 -26.85 11.88 -9.62
C LEU A 381 -25.49 12.41 -9.13
N SER A 382 -24.51 12.52 -10.02
CA SER A 382 -23.18 13.02 -9.66
C SER A 382 -23.23 14.46 -9.16
N TRP A 383 -22.65 14.69 -7.98
CA TRP A 383 -22.67 16.00 -7.30
C TRP A 383 -22.07 17.13 -8.14
N SER A 384 -21.10 16.80 -9.00
CA SER A 384 -20.33 17.77 -9.80
C SER A 384 -20.82 17.94 -11.23
N ILE A 385 -21.54 16.97 -11.80
CA ILE A 385 -21.87 16.93 -13.24
C ILE A 385 -23.20 16.24 -13.61
N GLY A 386 -23.95 15.70 -12.65
CA GLY A 386 -25.23 15.04 -12.90
C GLY A 386 -26.38 16.03 -13.15
N GLY A 387 -27.30 15.70 -14.05
CA GLY A 387 -28.45 16.52 -14.45
C GLY A 387 -29.83 15.89 -14.25
N ASP A 388 -29.92 14.74 -13.58
CA ASP A 388 -31.21 14.08 -13.35
C ASP A 388 -32.17 14.99 -12.58
N GLY A 389 -33.44 15.00 -12.99
CA GLY A 389 -34.48 15.78 -12.34
C GLY A 389 -34.23 17.29 -12.40
N ASN A 390 -34.47 17.97 -11.28
CA ASN A 390 -34.24 19.41 -11.12
C ASN A 390 -33.73 19.70 -9.70
N ILE A 391 -33.42 20.96 -9.40
CA ILE A 391 -32.85 21.34 -8.11
C ILE A 391 -33.75 20.97 -6.91
N THR A 392 -35.08 20.91 -7.09
CA THR A 392 -36.04 20.56 -6.03
C THR A 392 -36.13 19.07 -5.72
N THR A 393 -35.51 18.21 -6.54
CA THR A 393 -35.46 16.76 -6.33
C THR A 393 -34.04 16.22 -6.19
N VAL A 394 -33.08 16.77 -6.94
CA VAL A 394 -31.70 16.30 -7.04
C VAL A 394 -30.75 17.50 -7.04
N THR A 395 -29.99 17.66 -5.96
CA THR A 395 -29.03 18.77 -5.82
C THR A 395 -27.66 18.40 -6.39
N THR A 396 -27.33 18.97 -7.54
CA THR A 396 -26.02 18.84 -8.22
C THR A 396 -25.57 20.20 -8.74
N LEU A 397 -24.28 20.37 -9.05
CA LEU A 397 -23.78 21.62 -9.63
C LEU A 397 -24.54 22.02 -10.93
N PRO A 398 -24.82 21.10 -11.90
CA PRO A 398 -25.59 21.46 -13.08
C PRO A 398 -27.04 21.86 -12.77
N ASN A 399 -27.72 21.17 -11.85
CA ASN A 399 -29.09 21.55 -11.47
C ASN A 399 -29.14 22.91 -10.76
N ILE A 400 -28.08 23.31 -10.04
CA ILE A 400 -27.94 24.68 -9.51
C ILE A 400 -27.75 25.67 -10.68
N LEU A 401 -26.83 25.40 -11.61
CA LEU A 401 -26.54 26.27 -12.75
C LEU A 401 -27.74 26.44 -13.70
N ARG A 402 -28.57 25.42 -13.87
CA ARG A 402 -29.80 25.47 -14.69
C ARG A 402 -30.82 26.49 -14.19
N GLU A 403 -30.77 26.87 -12.92
CA GLU A 403 -31.60 27.95 -12.37
C GLU A 403 -31.14 29.35 -12.82
N PHE A 404 -29.91 29.46 -13.33
CA PHE A 404 -29.35 30.69 -13.91
C PHE A 404 -29.31 30.64 -15.44
N ASN A 405 -29.09 29.47 -16.03
CA ASN A 405 -29.13 29.25 -17.48
C ASN A 405 -29.82 27.93 -17.82
N SER A 406 -31.08 28.01 -18.29
CA SER A 406 -31.86 26.82 -18.67
C SER A 406 -31.31 26.07 -19.89
N ASN A 407 -30.45 26.71 -20.69
CA ASN A 407 -29.83 26.13 -21.89
C ASN A 407 -28.46 25.49 -21.60
N LEU A 408 -28.13 25.25 -20.32
CA LEU A 408 -26.92 24.54 -19.93
C LEU A 408 -26.87 23.16 -20.61
N THR A 409 -25.70 22.77 -21.11
CA THR A 409 -25.42 21.44 -21.64
C THR A 409 -24.15 20.86 -20.97
N GLY A 410 -23.83 19.61 -21.25
CA GLY A 410 -22.60 18.96 -20.79
C GLY A 410 -22.78 17.98 -19.63
N PHE A 411 -23.90 18.08 -18.92
CA PHE A 411 -24.21 17.22 -17.77
C PHE A 411 -24.55 15.79 -18.18
N SER A 412 -24.33 14.85 -17.27
CA SER A 412 -24.69 13.45 -17.44
C SER A 412 -26.09 13.15 -16.89
N GLU A 413 -26.76 12.15 -17.46
CA GLU A 413 -28.09 11.68 -17.06
C GLU A 413 -28.08 10.16 -16.83
N GLY A 414 -29.00 9.66 -15.99
CA GLY A 414 -29.20 8.23 -15.76
C GLY A 414 -27.97 7.47 -15.28
N GLU A 415 -27.90 6.20 -15.67
CA GLU A 415 -26.85 5.24 -15.30
C GLU A 415 -26.02 4.87 -16.54
N GLY A 416 -24.74 4.55 -16.35
CA GLY A 416 -23.85 4.08 -17.43
C GLY A 416 -22.38 4.39 -17.17
N ASP A 417 -21.50 3.81 -17.97
CA ASP A 417 -20.04 4.06 -17.97
C ASP A 417 -19.67 5.36 -18.73
N GLU A 418 -18.38 5.68 -18.85
CA GLU A 418 -17.90 6.92 -19.49
C GLU A 418 -18.12 6.99 -21.00
N ASN A 419 -18.41 5.83 -21.61
CA ASN A 419 -18.66 5.66 -23.04
C ASN A 419 -20.16 5.72 -23.37
N SER A 420 -21.01 5.57 -22.37
CA SER A 420 -22.45 5.63 -22.49
C SER A 420 -22.89 7.01 -23.02
N PRO A 421 -23.85 7.09 -23.96
CA PRO A 421 -24.30 8.37 -24.52
C PRO A 421 -24.78 9.36 -23.44
N THR A 422 -25.38 8.83 -22.38
CA THR A 422 -25.91 9.59 -21.24
C THR A 422 -24.83 10.09 -20.28
N ALA A 423 -23.58 9.60 -20.38
CA ALA A 423 -22.45 10.15 -19.63
C ALA A 423 -22.01 11.52 -20.14
N PHE A 424 -22.28 11.80 -21.42
CA PHE A 424 -21.94 13.04 -22.12
C PHE A 424 -20.52 13.55 -21.84
N LEU A 425 -20.33 14.64 -21.08
CA LEU A 425 -19.01 15.19 -20.71
C LEU A 425 -18.52 14.78 -19.31
N ASN A 426 -19.19 13.84 -18.64
CA ASN A 426 -18.65 13.18 -17.47
C ASN A 426 -17.68 12.07 -17.91
N GLN A 427 -16.38 12.33 -17.83
CA GLN A 427 -15.31 11.40 -18.19
C GLN A 427 -14.55 10.90 -16.95
N ALA A 428 -15.25 10.78 -15.83
CA ALA A 428 -14.75 10.04 -14.68
C ALA A 428 -14.88 8.53 -14.87
N VAL A 429 -13.94 7.78 -14.32
CA VAL A 429 -13.85 6.31 -14.43
C VAL A 429 -13.63 5.72 -13.05
N ALA A 430 -14.41 4.71 -12.68
CA ALA A 430 -14.29 4.08 -11.36
C ALA A 430 -12.90 3.44 -11.15
N GLY A 431 -12.26 3.71 -10.01
CA GLY A 431 -10.90 3.21 -9.71
C GLY A 431 -9.74 3.98 -10.35
N ALA A 432 -10.03 5.02 -11.13
CA ALA A 432 -9.00 5.86 -11.75
C ALA A 432 -8.08 6.53 -10.72
N LYS A 433 -6.84 6.77 -11.13
CA LYS A 433 -5.76 7.40 -10.37
C LYS A 433 -5.25 8.64 -11.10
N SER A 434 -4.32 9.35 -10.46
CA SER A 434 -3.62 10.49 -11.07
C SER A 434 -2.97 10.16 -12.43
N SER A 435 -2.54 8.92 -12.67
CA SER A 435 -1.94 8.46 -13.94
C SER A 435 -2.88 8.57 -15.14
N ASP A 436 -4.19 8.48 -14.90
CA ASP A 436 -5.18 8.33 -15.97
C ASP A 436 -5.72 9.70 -16.42
N MET A 437 -5.51 10.73 -15.60
CA MET A 437 -6.05 12.08 -15.80
C MET A 437 -5.64 12.72 -17.12
N VAL A 438 -4.43 12.43 -17.62
CA VAL A 438 -3.98 12.94 -18.93
C VAL A 438 -4.85 12.39 -20.05
N GLN A 439 -5.18 11.10 -20.00
CA GLN A 439 -6.01 10.45 -21.01
C GLN A 439 -7.47 10.92 -20.88
N HIS A 440 -8.01 10.97 -19.66
CA HIS A 440 -9.39 11.45 -19.43
C HIS A 440 -9.59 12.88 -19.93
N VAL A 441 -8.63 13.76 -19.68
CA VAL A 441 -8.67 15.14 -20.19
C VAL A 441 -8.63 15.19 -21.72
N ARG A 442 -7.80 14.37 -22.38
CA ARG A 442 -7.76 14.34 -23.86
C ARG A 442 -9.10 13.91 -24.45
N VAL A 443 -9.67 12.83 -23.94
CA VAL A 443 -10.98 12.33 -24.39
C VAL A 443 -12.06 13.40 -24.16
N LEU A 444 -12.07 14.06 -22.99
CA LEU A 444 -12.99 15.14 -22.71
C LEU A 444 -12.85 16.31 -23.69
N VAL A 445 -11.62 16.74 -23.98
CA VAL A 445 -11.34 17.82 -24.93
C VAL A 445 -11.81 17.44 -26.34
N ASP A 446 -11.55 16.22 -26.78
CA ASP A 446 -11.98 15.74 -28.09
C ASP A 446 -13.51 15.65 -28.18
N LYS A 447 -14.20 15.21 -27.13
CA LYS A 447 -15.67 15.22 -27.06
C LYS A 447 -16.21 16.64 -27.21
N MET A 448 -15.66 17.61 -26.47
CA MET A 448 -16.11 19.01 -26.57
C MET A 448 -15.83 19.65 -27.95
N LYS A 449 -14.74 19.27 -28.62
CA LYS A 449 -14.40 19.79 -29.97
C LYS A 449 -15.31 19.21 -31.06
N ASN A 450 -15.75 17.97 -30.89
CA ASN A 450 -16.51 17.22 -31.89
C ASN A 450 -18.03 17.33 -31.71
N ASP A 451 -18.51 17.88 -30.60
CA ASP A 451 -19.93 18.06 -30.35
C ASP A 451 -20.48 19.31 -31.08
N PRO A 452 -21.45 19.17 -32.00
CA PRO A 452 -21.99 20.30 -32.75
C PRO A 452 -22.87 21.24 -31.92
N GLY A 453 -23.31 20.81 -30.73
CA GLY A 453 -24.06 21.62 -29.78
C GLY A 453 -23.20 22.48 -28.86
N ILE A 454 -21.86 22.37 -28.96
CA ILE A 454 -20.90 23.15 -28.18
C ILE A 454 -20.11 24.05 -29.12
N ASP A 455 -20.22 25.37 -28.95
CA ASP A 455 -19.25 26.28 -29.56
C ASP A 455 -17.96 26.24 -28.73
N PHE A 456 -17.07 25.32 -29.10
CA PHE A 456 -15.83 25.05 -28.37
C PHE A 456 -15.00 26.30 -28.11
N HIS A 457 -15.03 27.30 -29.01
CA HIS A 457 -14.24 28.51 -28.85
C HIS A 457 -14.94 29.61 -28.05
N ASN A 458 -16.26 29.73 -28.17
CA ASN A 458 -16.99 30.88 -27.63
C ASN A 458 -17.83 30.58 -26.39
N ASP A 459 -18.19 29.33 -26.13
CA ASP A 459 -19.00 28.98 -24.96
C ASP A 459 -18.15 28.90 -23.69
N TRP A 460 -18.67 29.46 -22.59
CA TRP A 460 -18.01 29.35 -21.28
C TRP A 460 -18.27 28.00 -20.63
N LYS A 461 -17.18 27.38 -20.16
CA LYS A 461 -17.14 26.02 -19.63
C LYS A 461 -16.77 26.03 -18.14
N VAL A 462 -17.46 25.24 -17.34
CA VAL A 462 -17.02 24.86 -15.99
C VAL A 462 -16.55 23.41 -16.05
N ILE A 463 -15.30 23.14 -15.69
CA ILE A 463 -14.72 21.79 -15.70
C ILE A 463 -14.34 21.41 -14.28
N THR A 464 -14.91 20.33 -13.75
CA THR A 464 -14.58 19.83 -12.40
C THR A 464 -13.59 18.66 -12.48
N MET A 465 -12.48 18.76 -11.75
CA MET A 465 -11.45 17.73 -11.66
C MET A 465 -11.30 17.27 -10.21
N PHE A 466 -11.54 15.98 -9.95
CA PHE A 466 -11.41 15.39 -8.61
C PHE A 466 -10.76 14.00 -8.68
N ILE A 467 -9.58 13.86 -8.09
CA ILE A 467 -8.76 12.64 -8.16
C ILE A 467 -7.80 12.55 -6.97
N GLY A 468 -7.30 11.36 -6.68
CA GLY A 468 -6.23 11.12 -5.70
C GLY A 468 -6.63 10.19 -4.55
N GLY A 469 -7.91 9.87 -4.40
CA GLY A 469 -8.39 8.92 -3.39
C GLY A 469 -7.80 7.53 -3.61
N ASN A 470 -7.84 7.04 -4.85
CA ASN A 470 -7.25 5.74 -5.21
C ASN A 470 -5.71 5.73 -5.12
N ASP A 471 -5.03 6.85 -5.41
CA ASP A 471 -3.59 6.99 -5.19
C ASP A 471 -3.24 6.85 -3.70
N LEU A 472 -4.04 7.43 -2.81
CA LEU A 472 -3.88 7.31 -1.36
C LEU A 472 -4.33 5.94 -0.82
N CYS A 473 -5.23 5.24 -1.51
CA CYS A 473 -5.59 3.86 -1.18
C CYS A 473 -4.50 2.84 -1.53
N ASP A 474 -3.58 3.18 -2.45
CA ASP A 474 -2.55 2.29 -2.97
C ASP A 474 -1.10 2.72 -2.63
N PHE A 475 -0.86 3.85 -1.95
CA PHE A 475 0.51 4.37 -1.75
C PHE A 475 1.46 3.40 -1.04
N CYS A 476 0.95 2.54 -0.16
CA CYS A 476 1.74 1.53 0.55
C CYS A 476 2.18 0.36 -0.35
N LYS A 477 1.61 0.23 -1.56
CA LYS A 477 2.03 -0.77 -2.57
C LYS A 477 3.24 -0.28 -3.37
N ASP A 478 3.28 1.01 -3.69
CA ASP A 478 4.42 1.66 -4.35
C ASP A 478 4.53 3.13 -3.93
N SER A 479 5.27 3.36 -2.85
CA SER A 479 5.45 4.70 -2.27
C SER A 479 6.19 5.69 -3.20
N VAL A 480 6.85 5.20 -4.26
CA VAL A 480 7.52 6.05 -5.25
C VAL A 480 6.52 6.46 -6.33
N PHE A 481 5.81 5.50 -6.93
CA PHE A 481 4.81 5.78 -7.96
C PHE A 481 3.69 6.68 -7.44
N PHE A 482 3.27 6.47 -6.19
CA PHE A 482 2.28 7.28 -5.48
C PHE A 482 2.94 8.34 -4.57
N SER A 483 4.18 8.76 -4.84
CA SER A 483 4.75 9.89 -4.10
C SER A 483 3.97 11.19 -4.40
N PRO A 484 3.87 12.12 -3.44
CA PRO A 484 3.19 13.41 -3.66
C PRO A 484 3.68 14.15 -4.92
N SER A 485 5.00 14.13 -5.18
CA SER A 485 5.59 14.74 -6.37
C SER A 485 5.12 14.10 -7.68
N ASN A 486 4.95 12.77 -7.72
CA ASN A 486 4.53 12.08 -8.94
C ASN A 486 3.04 12.27 -9.20
N VAL A 487 2.21 12.14 -8.15
CA VAL A 487 0.77 12.42 -8.22
C VAL A 487 0.54 13.85 -8.72
N ILE A 488 1.20 14.84 -8.11
CA ILE A 488 1.03 16.24 -8.52
C ILE A 488 1.59 16.52 -9.92
N SER A 489 2.65 15.83 -10.33
CA SER A 489 3.18 15.97 -11.69
C SER A 489 2.18 15.50 -12.75
N ARG A 490 1.40 14.45 -12.46
CA ARG A 490 0.37 13.94 -13.39
C ARG A 490 -0.87 14.84 -13.42
N ILE A 491 -1.33 15.31 -12.27
CA ILE A 491 -2.40 16.31 -12.18
C ILE A 491 -2.02 17.59 -12.94
N ARG A 492 -0.79 18.08 -12.73
CA ARG A 492 -0.23 19.21 -13.49
C ARG A 492 -0.26 18.98 -14.99
N GLN A 493 0.17 17.80 -15.47
CA GLN A 493 0.14 17.50 -16.90
C GLN A 493 -1.28 17.54 -17.50
N ALA A 494 -2.28 17.07 -16.76
CA ALA A 494 -3.68 17.14 -17.19
C ALA A 494 -4.19 18.59 -17.24
N LEU A 495 -3.89 19.41 -16.22
CA LEU A 495 -4.23 20.83 -16.19
C LEU A 495 -3.50 21.64 -17.27
N ASP A 496 -2.23 21.32 -17.55
CA ASP A 496 -1.44 21.95 -18.62
C ASP A 496 -2.10 21.74 -20.00
N ILE A 497 -2.73 20.58 -20.23
CA ILE A 497 -3.50 20.32 -21.47
C ILE A 497 -4.75 21.20 -21.52
N LEU A 498 -5.54 21.25 -20.44
CA LEU A 498 -6.74 22.10 -20.39
C LEU A 498 -6.39 23.58 -20.64
N HIS A 499 -5.37 24.09 -19.96
CA HIS A 499 -4.90 25.47 -20.12
C HIS A 499 -4.43 25.76 -21.54
N LYS A 500 -3.78 24.79 -22.19
CA LYS A 500 -3.29 24.95 -23.57
C LYS A 500 -4.40 24.88 -24.62
N GLU A 501 -5.38 24.00 -24.44
CA GLU A 501 -6.31 23.61 -25.50
C GLU A 501 -7.73 24.12 -25.34
N VAL A 502 -8.19 24.41 -24.13
CA VAL A 502 -9.59 24.75 -23.86
C VAL A 502 -9.74 26.26 -23.61
N PRO A 503 -10.27 27.03 -24.56
CA PRO A 503 -10.57 28.43 -24.32
C PRO A 503 -11.86 28.59 -23.51
N ARG A 504 -11.98 29.73 -22.82
CA ARG A 504 -13.18 30.14 -22.08
C ARG A 504 -13.59 29.10 -21.05
N ALA A 505 -12.71 28.79 -20.11
CA ALA A 505 -12.98 27.80 -19.08
C ALA A 505 -12.55 28.24 -17.68
N ILE A 506 -13.38 27.92 -16.69
CA ILE A 506 -13.00 27.89 -15.29
C ILE A 506 -12.91 26.43 -14.86
N VAL A 507 -11.73 26.02 -14.39
CA VAL A 507 -11.48 24.66 -13.92
C VAL A 507 -11.54 24.64 -12.39
N ASN A 508 -12.45 23.86 -11.83
CA ASN A 508 -12.49 23.54 -10.41
C ASN A 508 -11.56 22.35 -10.14
N LEU A 509 -10.40 22.60 -9.53
CA LEU A 509 -9.58 21.52 -8.96
C LEU A 509 -10.05 21.27 -7.53
N ILE A 510 -10.64 20.11 -7.27
CA ILE A 510 -11.13 19.75 -5.94
C ILE A 510 -9.95 19.21 -5.13
N GLU A 511 -9.68 19.82 -3.97
CA GLU A 511 -8.59 19.35 -3.10
C GLU A 511 -8.94 17.99 -2.49
N LEU A 512 -7.95 17.09 -2.39
CA LEU A 512 -8.17 15.73 -1.93
C LEU A 512 -8.79 15.70 -0.53
N LEU A 513 -9.82 14.87 -0.37
CA LEU A 513 -10.52 14.67 0.89
C LEU A 513 -9.69 13.81 1.87
N ASN A 514 -9.75 14.13 3.17
CA ASN A 514 -9.14 13.26 4.18
C ASN A 514 -9.98 12.01 4.43
N ILE A 515 -9.54 10.87 3.90
CA ILE A 515 -10.24 9.57 4.04
C ILE A 515 -9.85 8.78 5.29
N VAL A 516 -8.92 9.27 6.13
CA VAL A 516 -8.54 8.57 7.37
C VAL A 516 -9.71 8.37 8.34
N PRO A 517 -10.63 9.34 8.54
CA PRO A 517 -11.82 9.15 9.37
C PRO A 517 -12.76 8.02 8.92
N LEU A 518 -12.65 7.55 7.67
CA LEU A 518 -13.44 6.42 7.16
C LEU A 518 -13.21 5.14 8.01
N ARG A 519 -12.04 5.01 8.63
CA ARG A 519 -11.72 3.88 9.52
C ARG A 519 -12.75 3.69 10.63
N ASP A 520 -13.39 4.76 11.12
CA ASP A 520 -14.36 4.68 12.21
C ASP A 520 -15.61 3.87 11.83
N LEU A 521 -16.02 3.86 10.55
CA LEU A 521 -17.11 3.01 10.04
C LEU A 521 -16.78 1.52 10.09
N HIS A 522 -15.50 1.19 10.01
CA HIS A 522 -15.01 -0.17 9.87
C HIS A 522 -14.53 -0.79 11.19
N LYS A 523 -14.41 0.01 12.25
CA LYS A 523 -14.08 -0.44 13.61
C LYS A 523 -15.27 -1.04 14.34
N ASP A 524 -16.47 -0.52 14.09
CA ASP A 524 -17.69 -0.98 14.75
C ASP A 524 -18.47 -1.97 13.88
N LYS A 525 -18.39 -3.25 14.23
CA LYS A 525 -19.08 -4.33 13.51
C LYS A 525 -20.61 -4.18 13.52
N SER A 526 -21.18 -3.45 14.48
CA SER A 526 -22.63 -3.24 14.58
C SER A 526 -23.19 -2.36 13.45
N LEU A 527 -22.33 -1.66 12.70
CA LEU A 527 -22.72 -0.85 11.54
C LEU A 527 -22.98 -1.69 10.28
N GLY A 528 -22.61 -2.98 10.28
CA GLY A 528 -22.78 -3.88 9.13
C GLY A 528 -21.97 -3.47 7.91
N CYS A 529 -20.84 -2.77 8.12
CA CYS A 529 -19.96 -2.37 7.04
C CYS A 529 -19.11 -3.55 6.56
N PRO A 530 -18.99 -3.77 5.24
CA PRO A 530 -18.18 -4.87 4.70
C PRO A 530 -16.68 -4.51 4.79
N THR A 531 -16.10 -4.53 5.99
CA THR A 531 -14.70 -4.11 6.22
C THR A 531 -13.68 -4.89 5.40
N TRP A 532 -13.90 -6.19 5.20
CA TRP A 532 -13.01 -7.02 4.38
C TRP A 532 -13.02 -6.58 2.90
N LEU A 533 -14.18 -6.15 2.37
CA LEU A 533 -14.34 -5.64 1.01
C LEU A 533 -13.51 -4.37 0.80
N VAL A 534 -13.69 -3.39 1.69
CA VAL A 534 -12.98 -2.10 1.59
C VAL A 534 -11.47 -2.28 1.85
N SER A 535 -11.08 -3.29 2.64
CA SER A 535 -9.67 -3.63 2.86
C SER A 535 -8.95 -4.11 1.60
N ILE A 536 -9.68 -4.52 0.55
CA ILE A 536 -9.14 -4.87 -0.77
C ILE A 536 -8.92 -3.61 -1.62
N PHE A 537 -9.85 -2.65 -1.56
CA PHE A 537 -9.79 -1.42 -2.37
C PHE A 537 -8.85 -0.38 -1.78
N CYS A 538 -8.88 -0.23 -0.46
CA CYS A 538 -8.15 0.80 0.26
C CYS A 538 -7.32 0.21 1.42
N PRO A 539 -6.44 -0.76 1.13
CA PRO A 539 -5.66 -1.46 2.16
C PRO A 539 -4.79 -0.49 2.96
N CYS A 540 -4.22 0.53 2.30
CA CYS A 540 -3.31 1.45 2.96
C CYS A 540 -4.00 2.34 4.00
N ILE A 541 -5.34 2.44 3.98
CA ILE A 541 -6.11 3.19 4.98
C ILE A 541 -6.63 2.27 6.08
N LEU A 542 -7.18 1.11 5.73
CA LEU A 542 -7.85 0.23 6.70
C LEU A 542 -6.90 -0.72 7.44
N LYS A 543 -5.87 -1.26 6.77
CA LYS A 543 -4.97 -2.25 7.39
C LYS A 543 -4.05 -1.69 8.49
N PRO A 544 -3.53 -0.45 8.44
CA PRO A 544 -2.65 0.06 9.49
C PRO A 544 -3.29 0.03 10.89
N LYS A 545 -2.53 -0.32 11.94
CA LYS A 545 -3.04 -0.29 13.33
C LYS A 545 -3.14 1.15 13.84
N ASP A 546 -4.04 1.39 14.80
CA ASP A 546 -4.09 2.68 15.49
C ASP A 546 -2.75 2.96 16.19
N GLY A 547 -2.24 4.19 16.07
CA GLY A 547 -0.94 4.59 16.62
C GLY A 547 0.30 4.05 15.89
N SER A 548 0.12 3.31 14.79
CA SER A 548 1.23 2.73 14.01
C SER A 548 1.98 3.76 13.16
N SER A 549 3.21 3.42 12.77
CA SER A 549 4.03 4.27 11.89
C SER A 549 3.43 4.35 10.49
N GLU A 550 2.75 3.29 10.07
CA GLU A 550 2.04 3.13 8.81
C GLU A 550 0.86 4.09 8.76
N LEU A 551 0.04 4.16 9.82
CA LEU A 551 -1.07 5.12 9.92
C LEU A 551 -0.55 6.58 9.96
N LYS A 552 0.60 6.82 10.60
CA LYS A 552 1.23 8.14 10.56
C LYS A 552 1.61 8.52 9.11
N LYS A 553 2.20 7.60 8.36
CA LYS A 553 2.53 7.81 6.93
C LYS A 553 1.30 8.10 6.07
N VAL A 554 0.16 7.46 6.35
CA VAL A 554 -1.11 7.76 5.66
C VAL A 554 -1.46 9.25 5.80
N ASN A 555 -1.43 9.77 7.04
CA ASN A 555 -1.73 11.17 7.30
C ASN A 555 -0.71 12.09 6.61
N GLU A 556 0.59 11.76 6.70
CA GLU A 556 1.66 12.52 6.05
C GLU A 556 1.48 12.58 4.52
N PHE A 557 1.10 11.47 3.86
CA PHE A 557 0.87 11.43 2.41
C PHE A 557 -0.36 12.25 2.01
N ASN A 558 -1.46 12.12 2.75
CA ASN A 558 -2.67 12.91 2.50
C ASN A 558 -2.39 14.41 2.61
N GLU A 559 -1.77 14.84 3.72
CA GLU A 559 -1.38 16.24 3.93
C GLU A 559 -0.42 16.72 2.83
N ALA A 560 0.54 15.89 2.42
CA ALA A 560 1.46 16.22 1.35
C ALA A 560 0.78 16.36 -0.02
N TYR A 561 -0.23 15.55 -0.34
CA TYR A 561 -1.03 15.71 -1.56
C TYR A 561 -1.82 17.03 -1.54
N GLN A 562 -2.52 17.31 -0.44
CA GLN A 562 -3.28 18.55 -0.26
C GLN A 562 -2.37 19.79 -0.35
N LEU A 563 -1.19 19.75 0.30
CA LEU A 563 -0.21 20.81 0.21
C LEU A 563 0.32 20.98 -1.22
N SER A 564 0.69 19.89 -1.89
CA SER A 564 1.22 19.94 -3.26
C SER A 564 0.18 20.46 -4.27
N MET A 565 -1.11 20.12 -4.09
CA MET A 565 -2.21 20.67 -4.89
C MET A 565 -2.33 22.20 -4.71
N ARG A 566 -2.24 22.69 -3.47
CA ARG A 566 -2.20 24.13 -3.19
C ARG A 566 -1.02 24.80 -3.85
N GLU A 567 0.20 24.30 -3.62
CA GLU A 567 1.42 24.87 -4.18
C GLU A 567 1.38 24.91 -5.72
N LEU A 568 0.77 23.91 -6.36
CA LEU A 568 0.58 23.89 -7.80
C LEU A 568 -0.28 25.08 -8.28
N ILE A 569 -1.42 25.34 -7.63
CA ILE A 569 -2.31 26.45 -7.99
C ILE A 569 -1.72 27.80 -7.56
N ASP A 570 -1.16 27.89 -6.35
CA ASP A 570 -0.53 29.09 -5.81
C ASP A 570 0.73 29.52 -6.58
N SER A 571 1.24 28.68 -7.48
CA SER A 571 2.28 29.07 -8.43
C SER A 571 1.83 30.12 -9.45
N GLY A 572 0.52 30.36 -9.59
CA GLY A 572 -0.07 31.30 -10.54
C GLY A 572 0.05 30.86 -12.01
N ARG A 573 0.48 29.62 -12.27
CA ARG A 573 0.76 29.09 -13.62
C ARG A 573 -0.43 29.18 -14.58
N TYR A 574 -1.66 29.14 -14.07
CA TYR A 574 -2.86 29.04 -14.91
C TYR A 574 -3.62 30.37 -15.09
N ASP A 575 -3.12 31.47 -14.54
CA ASP A 575 -3.66 32.82 -14.73
C ASP A 575 -2.77 33.64 -15.66
N THR A 576 -2.43 33.07 -16.82
CA THR A 576 -1.59 33.74 -17.83
C THR A 576 -2.38 34.55 -18.85
N HIS A 577 -3.70 34.35 -18.89
CA HIS A 577 -4.63 35.05 -19.78
C HIS A 577 -6.07 35.03 -19.24
N ASP A 578 -6.84 36.05 -19.58
CA ASP A 578 -8.16 36.27 -18.97
C ASP A 578 -9.24 35.28 -19.40
N ASN A 579 -9.04 34.43 -20.42
CA ASN A 579 -10.08 33.51 -20.87
C ASN A 579 -10.01 32.11 -20.20
N PHE A 580 -9.14 31.90 -19.23
CA PHE A 580 -8.98 30.62 -18.54
C PHE A 580 -8.45 30.81 -17.12
N THR A 581 -8.87 29.97 -16.18
CA THR A 581 -8.23 29.88 -14.86
C THR A 581 -8.47 28.50 -14.23
N VAL A 582 -7.60 28.12 -13.29
CA VAL A 582 -7.82 26.96 -12.41
C VAL A 582 -7.97 27.46 -10.98
N VAL A 583 -9.09 27.13 -10.34
CA VAL A 583 -9.39 27.50 -8.96
C VAL A 583 -9.40 26.25 -8.10
N LEU A 584 -8.59 26.23 -7.04
CA LEU A 584 -8.62 25.18 -6.03
C LEU A 584 -9.87 25.34 -5.15
N GLN A 585 -10.64 24.27 -4.97
CA GLN A 585 -11.83 24.22 -4.11
C GLN A 585 -11.55 23.32 -2.89
N PRO A 586 -11.16 23.88 -1.72
CA PRO A 586 -10.72 23.10 -0.56
C PRO A 586 -11.84 22.59 0.37
N PHE A 587 -13.13 22.72 0.01
CA PHE A 587 -14.24 22.42 0.91
C PHE A 587 -14.29 20.96 1.43
N LEU A 588 -13.53 20.04 0.84
CA LEU A 588 -13.38 18.64 1.29
C LEU A 588 -12.12 18.37 2.12
N ARG A 589 -11.24 19.36 2.34
CA ARG A 589 -9.96 19.16 3.06
C ARG A 589 -10.17 18.56 4.44
N GLU A 590 -11.11 19.13 5.19
CA GLU A 590 -11.49 18.71 6.53
C GLU A 590 -13.01 18.51 6.58
N ILE A 591 -13.46 17.26 6.62
CA ILE A 591 -14.88 16.92 6.70
C ILE A 591 -15.17 16.33 8.07
N TYR A 592 -16.18 16.88 8.74
CA TYR A 592 -16.77 16.25 9.91
C TYR A 592 -17.95 15.37 9.47
N MET A 593 -17.76 14.06 9.61
CA MET A 593 -18.79 13.08 9.25
C MET A 593 -19.86 12.99 10.35
N PRO A 594 -21.15 12.92 10.00
CA PRO A 594 -22.23 12.90 10.98
C PRO A 594 -22.20 11.64 11.82
N LYS A 595 -22.62 11.77 13.07
CA LYS A 595 -22.73 10.68 14.04
C LYS A 595 -24.17 10.59 14.55
N LEU A 596 -24.61 9.39 14.83
CA LEU A 596 -25.86 9.12 15.53
C LEU A 596 -25.78 9.60 17.00
N GLU A 597 -26.91 9.64 17.69
CA GLU A 597 -26.98 10.07 19.10
C GLU A 597 -26.09 9.21 20.03
N ASP A 598 -25.85 7.96 19.66
CA ASP A 598 -24.97 7.03 20.39
C ASP A 598 -23.47 7.21 20.06
N GLY A 599 -23.13 8.19 19.23
CA GLY A 599 -21.75 8.52 18.85
C GLY A 599 -21.17 7.70 17.70
N ARG A 600 -21.90 6.71 17.17
CA ARG A 600 -21.46 5.93 16.00
C ARG A 600 -21.62 6.74 14.70
N PRO A 601 -20.77 6.54 13.67
CA PRO A 601 -20.97 7.14 12.36
C PRO A 601 -22.36 6.89 11.78
N ASP A 602 -22.98 7.92 11.20
CA ASP A 602 -24.26 7.81 10.51
C ASP A 602 -24.07 7.20 9.11
N ARG A 603 -24.36 5.91 8.99
CA ARG A 603 -24.23 5.13 7.75
C ARG A 603 -25.09 5.68 6.60
N SER A 604 -26.12 6.50 6.85
CA SER A 604 -26.98 7.05 5.78
C SER A 604 -26.27 8.00 4.80
N TYR A 605 -25.06 8.45 5.15
CA TYR A 605 -24.20 9.27 4.29
C TYR A 605 -23.31 8.46 3.34
N PHE A 606 -23.34 7.13 3.44
CA PHE A 606 -22.52 6.21 2.65
C PHE A 606 -23.39 5.24 1.86
N SER A 607 -22.85 4.75 0.74
CA SER A 607 -23.42 3.63 0.00
C SER A 607 -23.27 2.31 0.78
N PRO A 608 -23.87 1.19 0.31
CA PRO A 608 -23.86 -0.08 1.03
C PRO A 608 -22.47 -0.64 1.38
N ASP A 609 -21.43 -0.26 0.63
CA ASP A 609 -20.04 -0.64 0.86
C ASP A 609 -19.36 0.10 2.04
N CYS A 610 -20.00 1.13 2.60
CA CYS A 610 -19.42 2.03 3.60
C CYS A 610 -18.12 2.72 3.13
N PHE A 611 -17.94 2.92 1.82
CA PHE A 611 -16.77 3.60 1.25
C PHE A 611 -17.20 4.73 0.31
N HIS A 612 -18.03 4.43 -0.70
CA HIS A 612 -18.59 5.49 -1.54
C HIS A 612 -19.67 6.28 -0.78
N LEU A 613 -19.95 7.47 -1.28
CA LEU A 613 -20.83 8.44 -0.63
C LEU A 613 -22.25 8.29 -1.17
N SER A 614 -23.25 8.39 -0.28
CA SER A 614 -24.66 8.31 -0.69
C SER A 614 -25.12 9.59 -1.37
N GLN A 615 -26.34 9.57 -1.94
CA GLN A 615 -26.98 10.78 -2.47
C GLN A 615 -27.07 11.93 -1.46
N ARG A 616 -27.17 11.63 -0.16
CA ARG A 616 -27.18 12.62 0.92
C ARG A 616 -25.85 13.36 1.02
N ALA A 617 -24.74 12.64 0.99
CA ALA A 617 -23.40 13.22 0.99
C ALA A 617 -23.11 13.97 -0.32
N HIS A 618 -23.48 13.41 -1.48
CA HIS A 618 -23.38 14.09 -2.78
C HIS A 618 -24.13 15.43 -2.82
N THR A 619 -25.32 15.49 -2.21
CA THR A 619 -26.09 16.73 -2.06
C THR A 619 -25.32 17.81 -1.30
N LEU A 620 -24.66 17.44 -0.20
CA LEU A 620 -23.82 18.36 0.56
C LEU A 620 -22.56 18.76 -0.19
N MET A 621 -21.96 17.85 -0.96
CA MET A 621 -20.80 18.15 -1.79
C MET A 621 -21.13 19.16 -2.90
N ALA A 622 -22.27 19.01 -3.57
CA ALA A 622 -22.74 19.95 -4.58
C ALA A 622 -22.94 21.37 -4.00
N LYS A 623 -23.56 21.46 -2.81
CA LYS A 623 -23.74 22.71 -2.08
C LYS A 623 -22.42 23.33 -1.63
N GLY A 624 -21.51 22.51 -1.11
CA GLY A 624 -20.17 22.90 -0.72
C GLY A 624 -19.39 23.50 -1.90
N LEU A 625 -19.35 22.79 -3.03
CA LEU A 625 -18.71 23.27 -4.25
C LEU A 625 -19.29 24.59 -4.74
N TRP A 626 -20.62 24.69 -4.87
CA TRP A 626 -21.28 25.92 -5.29
C TRP A 626 -20.89 27.10 -4.41
N ASN A 627 -20.97 26.93 -3.09
CA ASN A 627 -20.60 27.98 -2.14
C ASN A 627 -19.12 28.36 -2.28
N ASN A 628 -18.23 27.38 -2.45
CA ASN A 628 -16.80 27.60 -2.58
C ASN A 628 -16.44 28.36 -3.87
N MET A 629 -17.18 28.13 -4.97
CA MET A 629 -17.05 28.90 -6.21
C MET A 629 -17.45 30.38 -6.05
N LEU A 630 -18.26 30.72 -5.05
CA LEU A 630 -18.68 32.09 -4.74
C LEU A 630 -17.86 32.74 -3.59
N GLU A 631 -16.91 32.01 -3.01
CA GLU A 631 -16.06 32.50 -1.92
C GLU A 631 -14.72 33.04 -2.43
N PRO A 632 -14.25 34.20 -1.95
CA PRO A 632 -12.97 34.77 -2.37
C PRO A 632 -11.81 33.80 -2.21
N VAL A 633 -10.93 33.75 -3.21
CA VAL A 633 -9.65 33.01 -3.12
C VAL A 633 -8.83 33.56 -1.95
N GLY A 634 -8.23 32.67 -1.17
CA GLY A 634 -7.56 33.00 0.10
C GLY A 634 -8.48 32.98 1.34
N ASN A 635 -9.81 32.99 1.14
CA ASN A 635 -10.80 32.89 2.22
C ASN A 635 -11.97 31.96 1.84
N LYS A 636 -11.61 30.83 1.22
CA LYS A 636 -12.54 29.74 0.89
C LYS A 636 -12.75 28.84 2.10
N THR A 637 -13.97 28.34 2.26
CA THR A 637 -14.31 27.31 3.24
C THR A 637 -13.51 26.04 2.93
N PHE A 638 -12.80 25.53 3.93
CA PHE A 638 -12.03 24.27 3.84
C PHE A 638 -12.44 23.24 4.90
N ARG A 639 -13.32 23.64 5.83
CA ARG A 639 -13.91 22.81 6.87
C ARG A 639 -15.40 22.70 6.61
N GLN A 640 -15.88 21.47 6.41
CA GLN A 640 -17.30 21.23 6.15
C GLN A 640 -17.85 20.25 7.19
N ASP A 641 -18.93 20.67 7.86
CA ASP A 641 -19.66 19.81 8.79
C ASP A 641 -20.92 19.27 8.10
N PHE A 642 -20.90 17.97 7.80
CA PHE A 642 -22.02 17.30 7.10
C PHE A 642 -23.23 17.05 8.00
N SER A 643 -23.11 17.29 9.31
CA SER A 643 -24.22 17.20 10.26
C SER A 643 -25.08 18.47 10.27
N THR A 644 -24.56 19.56 9.71
CA THR A 644 -25.23 20.86 9.61
C THR A 644 -25.82 21.08 8.23
N ALA A 645 -26.95 21.79 8.17
CA ALA A 645 -27.53 22.20 6.89
C ALA A 645 -26.60 23.20 6.18
N ILE A 646 -26.32 22.95 4.91
CA ILE A 646 -25.61 23.88 4.03
C ILE A 646 -26.64 24.62 3.19
N ASP A 647 -26.76 25.92 3.38
CA ASP A 647 -27.57 26.80 2.55
C ASP A 647 -26.78 27.28 1.33
N LEU A 648 -27.44 27.34 0.17
CA LEU A 648 -26.82 27.85 -1.05
C LEU A 648 -26.63 29.36 -0.96
N LYS A 649 -25.40 29.82 -1.16
CA LYS A 649 -25.05 31.24 -1.29
C LYS A 649 -25.55 31.78 -2.62
N CYS A 650 -25.86 33.07 -2.63
CA CYS A 650 -26.24 33.80 -3.83
C CYS A 650 -25.16 34.81 -4.22
N PRO A 651 -24.87 34.98 -5.52
CA PRO A 651 -24.09 36.12 -5.99
C PRO A 651 -24.75 37.42 -5.53
N SER A 652 -23.94 38.41 -5.14
CA SER A 652 -24.44 39.73 -4.72
C SER A 652 -24.42 40.70 -5.89
N GLU A 653 -25.20 41.79 -5.84
CA GLU A 653 -25.16 42.83 -6.87
C GLU A 653 -23.75 43.44 -7.04
N THR A 654 -23.00 43.57 -5.93
CA THR A 654 -21.63 44.09 -5.94
C THR A 654 -20.58 43.08 -6.40
N ASN A 655 -20.87 41.79 -6.30
CA ASN A 655 -19.96 40.70 -6.67
C ASN A 655 -20.79 39.57 -7.29
N PRO A 656 -21.24 39.73 -8.56
CA PRO A 656 -22.11 38.76 -9.21
C PRO A 656 -21.34 37.60 -9.86
N PHE A 657 -20.01 37.56 -9.69
CA PHE A 657 -19.12 36.67 -10.43
C PHE A 657 -18.65 35.46 -9.63
N PHE A 658 -18.26 34.39 -10.31
CA PHE A 658 -17.42 33.34 -9.71
C PHE A 658 -16.10 33.92 -9.22
N ARG A 659 -15.63 33.43 -8.08
CA ARG A 659 -14.43 33.98 -7.42
C ARG A 659 -13.17 33.32 -7.94
N THR A 660 -12.35 34.14 -8.56
CA THR A 660 -11.03 33.84 -9.11
C THR A 660 -9.97 34.61 -8.32
N ALA A 661 -8.68 34.36 -8.55
CA ALA A 661 -7.63 35.08 -7.84
C ALA A 661 -7.70 36.61 -8.09
N VAL A 662 -7.91 37.01 -9.34
CA VAL A 662 -7.95 38.42 -9.76
C VAL A 662 -9.10 39.17 -9.09
N ASN A 663 -10.34 38.67 -9.18
CA ASN A 663 -11.50 39.36 -8.59
C ASN A 663 -11.67 39.13 -7.08
N SER A 664 -10.71 38.45 -6.44
CA SER A 664 -10.61 38.29 -4.98
C SER A 664 -9.49 39.13 -4.37
N ASP A 665 -8.80 39.95 -5.16
CA ASP A 665 -7.58 40.67 -4.76
C ASP A 665 -6.50 39.74 -4.17
N TYR A 666 -6.47 38.47 -4.64
CA TYR A 666 -5.52 37.48 -4.15
C TYR A 666 -4.17 37.62 -4.85
N THR A 667 -3.10 37.80 -4.06
CA THR A 667 -1.74 37.81 -4.57
C THR A 667 -1.11 36.45 -4.34
N TYR A 668 -0.73 35.77 -5.42
CA TYR A 668 0.00 34.52 -5.34
C TYR A 668 1.28 34.71 -4.53
N PRO A 669 1.59 33.84 -3.55
CA PRO A 669 2.81 33.92 -2.75
C PRO A 669 4.11 33.76 -3.59
N GLY A 670 3.97 33.45 -4.88
CA GLY A 670 5.06 33.15 -5.80
C GLY A 670 5.59 31.73 -5.58
N PRO A 671 6.39 31.19 -6.51
CA PRO A 671 7.08 29.93 -6.26
C PRO A 671 7.94 30.09 -4.99
N PRO A 672 7.97 29.09 -4.08
CA PRO A 672 8.88 29.12 -2.95
C PRO A 672 10.29 29.40 -3.49
N PRO A 673 11.05 30.32 -2.86
CA PRO A 673 12.34 30.73 -3.38
C PRO A 673 13.17 29.47 -3.61
N THR A 674 13.58 29.25 -4.87
CA THR A 674 14.53 28.17 -5.19
C THR A 674 15.70 28.38 -4.25
N PRO A 675 16.02 27.42 -3.35
CA PRO A 675 17.15 27.58 -2.47
C PRO A 675 18.33 27.96 -3.33
N ALA A 676 18.93 29.12 -3.08
CA ALA A 676 20.05 29.57 -3.88
C ALA A 676 21.05 28.40 -3.95
N PRO A 677 21.61 28.08 -5.14
CA PRO A 677 22.58 26.99 -5.23
C PRO A 677 23.60 27.24 -4.15
N ILE A 678 23.76 26.27 -3.24
CA ILE A 678 24.58 26.39 -2.05
C ILE A 678 25.97 26.85 -2.49
N LYS A 679 26.21 28.18 -2.43
CA LYS A 679 27.49 28.79 -2.85
C LYS A 679 28.59 28.43 -1.86
N ASN A 680 28.17 28.01 -0.67
CA ASN A 680 28.99 27.68 0.45
C ASN A 680 28.45 26.38 1.10
N TRP A 681 29.16 25.27 0.91
CA TRP A 681 28.85 23.98 1.52
C TRP A 681 29.32 23.91 2.98
N GLY A 682 29.74 25.03 3.55
CA GLY A 682 30.09 25.13 4.95
C GLY A 682 28.88 25.14 5.86
N ARG A 683 29.10 24.78 7.13
CA ARG A 683 28.06 24.69 8.15
C ARG A 683 28.54 25.34 9.44
N ASP A 684 27.62 26.00 10.13
CA ASP A 684 27.89 26.53 11.48
C ASP A 684 28.10 25.38 12.46
N PHE A 685 29.14 25.50 13.28
CA PHE A 685 29.52 24.49 14.26
C PHE A 685 28.91 24.83 15.63
N SER A 686 27.87 24.10 16.01
CA SER A 686 27.06 24.37 17.20
C SER A 686 27.45 23.59 18.46
N CYS A 687 28.46 22.71 18.39
CA CYS A 687 28.89 21.94 19.55
C CYS A 687 29.58 22.84 20.59
N VAL A 688 29.05 22.87 21.81
CA VAL A 688 29.56 23.71 22.91
C VAL A 688 30.72 23.07 23.68
N ASN A 689 30.84 21.74 23.68
CA ASN A 689 31.89 21.02 24.39
C ASN A 689 32.93 20.48 23.40
N THR A 690 34.02 21.23 23.22
CA THR A 690 35.10 20.91 22.28
C THR A 690 36.41 20.52 22.97
N ALA A 691 36.43 20.48 24.30
CA ALA A 691 37.66 20.25 25.05
C ALA A 691 38.16 18.79 24.92
N PRO A 692 39.49 18.57 24.92
CA PRO A 692 40.06 17.23 25.00
C PRO A 692 39.69 16.55 26.33
N SER A 693 39.97 15.26 26.42
CA SER A 693 39.89 14.54 27.68
C SER A 693 40.93 15.05 28.68
N ASN A 694 40.63 14.98 29.97
CA ASN A 694 41.53 15.44 31.04
C ASN A 694 42.89 14.72 31.04
N SER A 695 42.92 13.50 30.49
CA SER A 695 44.14 12.73 30.22
C SER A 695 43.98 12.00 28.88
N VAL A 696 45.10 11.64 28.25
CA VAL A 696 45.09 10.88 26.99
C VAL A 696 44.36 9.56 27.23
N PRO A 697 43.24 9.29 26.53
CA PRO A 697 42.48 8.07 26.74
C PRO A 697 43.31 6.83 26.42
N THR A 698 43.15 5.78 27.23
CA THR A 698 43.78 4.47 26.99
C THR A 698 42.84 3.47 26.33
N SER A 699 41.56 3.80 26.18
CA SER A 699 40.53 2.96 25.58
C SER A 699 39.73 3.73 24.54
N ALA A 700 39.36 3.06 23.45
CA ALA A 700 38.55 3.64 22.38
C ALA A 700 37.15 4.03 22.87
N HIS A 701 36.65 3.44 23.96
CA HIS A 701 35.35 3.78 24.54
C HIS A 701 35.33 5.10 25.33
N ARG A 702 36.50 5.74 25.53
CA ARG A 702 36.64 6.98 26.32
C ARG A 702 37.17 8.16 25.53
N ILE A 703 37.35 7.98 24.23
CA ILE A 703 37.91 9.01 23.35
C ILE A 703 36.88 10.11 23.08
N ARG A 704 37.33 11.36 23.10
CA ARG A 704 36.58 12.53 22.62
C ARG A 704 37.11 12.96 21.26
N PRO A 705 36.32 13.67 20.43
CA PRO A 705 36.78 14.15 19.14
C PRO A 705 38.08 14.96 19.20
N ALA A 706 38.29 15.73 20.28
CA ALA A 706 39.52 16.51 20.51
C ALA A 706 40.75 15.66 20.87
N ASP A 707 40.58 14.39 21.25
CA ASP A 707 41.68 13.46 21.52
C ASP A 707 42.23 12.82 20.23
N VAL A 708 41.49 12.88 19.13
CA VAL A 708 41.94 12.39 17.82
C VAL A 708 43.02 13.33 17.29
N LYS A 709 44.20 12.77 17.00
CA LYS A 709 45.35 13.53 16.49
C LYS A 709 45.62 13.26 15.02
N ILE A 710 45.31 12.06 14.54
CA ILE A 710 45.58 11.64 13.16
C ILE A 710 44.27 11.22 12.50
N VAL A 711 44.03 11.71 11.29
CA VAL A 711 43.00 11.20 10.37
C VAL A 711 43.65 10.52 9.19
N ALA A 712 43.03 9.44 8.71
CA ALA A 712 43.44 8.76 7.49
C ALA A 712 42.22 8.18 6.77
N ALA A 713 42.40 7.83 5.49
CA ALA A 713 41.35 7.14 4.75
C ALA A 713 41.90 6.16 3.72
N VAL A 714 41.14 5.08 3.53
CA VAL A 714 41.31 4.08 2.47
C VAL A 714 39.97 3.93 1.74
N GLY A 715 40.01 3.56 0.47
CA GLY A 715 38.78 3.43 -0.33
C GLY A 715 39.01 3.62 -1.82
N ASP A 716 37.98 4.15 -2.49
CA ASP A 716 37.90 4.28 -3.94
C ASP A 716 37.87 5.74 -4.44
N SER A 717 37.27 5.96 -5.60
CA SER A 717 37.12 7.26 -6.27
C SER A 717 36.32 8.29 -5.47
N LEU A 718 35.41 7.86 -4.59
CA LEU A 718 34.68 8.80 -3.72
C LEU A 718 35.60 9.33 -2.61
N THR A 719 36.49 8.49 -2.09
CA THR A 719 37.48 8.88 -1.07
C THR A 719 38.64 9.71 -1.66
N THR A 720 38.94 9.58 -2.96
CA THR A 720 39.88 10.48 -3.66
C THR A 720 39.24 11.80 -4.12
N ALA A 721 37.92 11.95 -3.97
CA ALA A 721 37.13 13.07 -4.52
C ALA A 721 37.31 13.23 -6.04
N PHE A 722 37.24 12.12 -6.76
CA PHE A 722 37.27 12.08 -8.22
C PHE A 722 36.14 12.94 -8.80
N GLY A 723 36.50 13.98 -9.55
CA GLY A 723 35.54 14.86 -10.22
C GLY A 723 34.75 15.80 -9.30
N ALA A 724 35.03 15.86 -7.99
CA ALA A 724 34.19 16.59 -7.02
C ALA A 724 33.97 18.09 -7.32
N LYS A 725 34.89 18.74 -8.06
CA LYS A 725 34.77 20.15 -8.49
C LYS A 725 34.78 20.31 -10.01
N ALA A 726 34.57 19.23 -10.76
CA ALA A 726 34.60 19.26 -12.21
C ALA A 726 33.43 20.10 -12.76
N LYS A 727 33.73 21.05 -13.65
CA LYS A 727 32.72 21.86 -14.34
C LYS A 727 32.39 21.33 -15.73
N ASN A 728 33.19 20.39 -16.23
CA ASN A 728 33.05 19.77 -17.54
C ASN A 728 33.68 18.37 -17.56
N LEU A 729 33.44 17.64 -18.64
CA LEU A 729 33.85 16.24 -18.75
C LEU A 729 35.36 16.02 -18.79
N LEU A 730 36.11 16.99 -19.32
CA LEU A 730 37.58 16.94 -19.34
C LEU A 730 38.17 17.03 -17.94
N GLN A 731 37.49 17.75 -17.03
CA GLN A 731 37.90 17.89 -15.64
C GLN A 731 37.48 16.70 -14.76
N LEU A 732 36.65 15.78 -15.26
CA LEU A 732 36.15 14.64 -14.48
C LEU A 732 37.27 13.73 -13.97
N ARG A 733 38.36 13.57 -14.74
CA ARG A 733 39.53 12.74 -14.38
C ARG A 733 40.38 13.32 -13.25
N THR A 734 40.00 14.46 -12.69
CA THR A 734 40.76 15.17 -11.66
C THR A 734 40.33 14.72 -10.28
N GLU A 735 41.26 14.23 -9.47
CA GLU A 735 41.04 13.90 -8.05
C GLU A 735 41.22 15.16 -7.20
N TYR A 736 40.15 15.69 -6.63
CA TYR A 736 40.20 16.89 -5.78
C TYR A 736 40.38 16.49 -4.31
N THR A 737 41.50 15.82 -4.01
CA THR A 737 41.77 15.18 -2.72
C THR A 737 41.62 16.13 -1.52
N GLY A 738 41.88 17.42 -1.68
CA GLY A 738 41.69 18.43 -0.64
C GLY A 738 40.24 18.67 -0.20
N VAL A 739 39.24 18.32 -1.02
CA VAL A 739 37.81 18.42 -0.70
C VAL A 739 37.13 17.06 -0.52
N SER A 740 37.91 15.98 -0.35
CA SER A 740 37.36 14.67 -0.02
C SER A 740 36.57 14.71 1.27
N TRP A 741 35.34 14.19 1.23
CA TRP A 741 34.39 14.28 2.34
C TRP A 741 34.94 13.68 3.64
N SER A 742 35.71 12.59 3.56
CA SER A 742 36.23 11.84 4.70
C SER A 742 37.62 12.28 5.15
N ILE A 743 38.43 12.87 4.27
CA ILE A 743 39.86 13.11 4.55
C ILE A 743 40.45 14.40 3.97
N GLY A 744 39.67 15.19 3.22
CA GLY A 744 40.10 16.49 2.71
C GLY A 744 40.16 17.56 3.80
N GLY A 745 41.10 18.49 3.72
CA GLY A 745 41.18 19.62 4.65
C GLY A 745 41.53 20.94 4.00
N ASP A 746 41.12 21.13 2.74
CA ASP A 746 41.14 22.43 2.10
C ASP A 746 40.19 23.41 2.81
N LYS A 747 40.63 24.66 2.91
CA LYS A 747 39.88 25.78 3.51
C LYS A 747 39.42 25.47 4.94
N THR A 748 38.22 25.94 5.32
CA THR A 748 37.65 25.85 6.67
C THR A 748 36.30 25.16 6.63
N LEU A 749 35.78 24.74 7.79
CA LEU A 749 34.44 24.15 7.91
C LEU A 749 33.34 25.06 7.36
N GLU A 750 33.49 26.38 7.51
CA GLU A 750 32.53 27.38 7.02
C GLU A 750 32.56 27.52 5.50
N THR A 751 33.45 26.84 4.78
CA THR A 751 33.57 26.94 3.31
C THR A 751 33.57 25.60 2.60
N VAL A 752 34.13 24.57 3.24
CA VAL A 752 34.29 23.21 2.74
C VAL A 752 34.07 22.27 3.93
N THR A 753 32.90 21.64 3.99
CA THR A 753 32.61 20.65 5.04
C THR A 753 33.23 19.31 4.69
N THR A 754 34.19 18.88 5.50
CA THR A 754 34.81 17.55 5.47
C THR A 754 35.04 17.08 6.90
N LEU A 755 35.19 15.78 7.11
CA LEU A 755 35.44 15.24 8.45
C LEU A 755 36.67 15.89 9.12
N PRO A 756 37.83 16.11 8.45
CA PRO A 756 38.94 16.83 9.07
C PRO A 756 38.62 18.28 9.40
N ASN A 757 37.86 19.00 8.58
CA ASN A 757 37.48 20.39 8.88
C ASN A 757 36.51 20.49 10.06
N ILE A 758 35.66 19.48 10.27
CA ILE A 758 34.86 19.33 11.49
C ILE A 758 35.76 19.06 12.69
N LEU A 759 36.67 18.08 12.59
CA LEU A 759 37.55 17.69 13.69
C LEU A 759 38.52 18.82 14.10
N LYS A 760 38.93 19.69 13.17
CA LYS A 760 39.72 20.91 13.49
C LYS A 760 39.02 21.86 14.47
N LYS A 761 37.69 21.80 14.60
CA LYS A 761 36.95 22.58 15.62
C LYS A 761 37.12 22.02 17.04
N PHE A 762 37.47 20.74 17.15
CA PHE A 762 37.78 20.08 18.41
C PHE A 762 39.30 20.08 18.68
N ASN A 763 40.09 19.75 17.67
CA ASN A 763 41.55 19.72 17.72
C ASN A 763 42.14 20.41 16.48
N PRO A 764 42.54 21.70 16.56
CA PRO A 764 43.14 22.42 15.45
C PRO A 764 44.44 21.81 14.92
N GLU A 765 45.14 21.01 15.74
CA GLU A 765 46.44 20.40 15.44
C GLU A 765 46.33 19.01 14.79
N ILE A 766 45.12 18.57 14.41
CA ILE A 766 44.89 17.28 13.77
C ILE A 766 45.68 17.17 12.44
N LYS A 767 46.29 16.01 12.18
CA LYS A 767 47.16 15.77 11.00
C LYS A 767 46.63 14.63 10.12
N GLY A 768 47.24 14.45 8.96
CA GLY A 768 46.99 13.32 8.06
C GLY A 768 45.96 13.57 6.95
N PHE A 769 45.28 14.71 6.96
CA PHE A 769 44.29 15.08 5.95
C PHE A 769 44.94 15.52 4.63
N SER A 770 44.28 15.22 3.51
CA SER A 770 44.73 15.60 2.17
C SER A 770 44.41 17.07 1.84
N LYS A 771 45.22 17.66 0.95
CA LYS A 771 45.06 19.04 0.46
C LYS A 771 45.18 19.10 -1.06
N GLY A 772 44.57 20.11 -1.67
CA GLY A 772 44.74 20.42 -3.08
C GLY A 772 44.18 19.36 -4.04
N VAL A 773 44.91 19.12 -5.12
CA VAL A 773 44.45 18.32 -6.27
C VAL A 773 45.53 17.30 -6.66
N GLY A 774 45.09 16.09 -7.00
CA GLY A 774 45.92 14.99 -7.45
C GLY A 774 46.74 14.35 -6.34
N LYS A 775 47.78 13.60 -6.75
CA LYS A 775 48.56 12.70 -5.88
C LYS A 775 49.69 13.36 -5.08
N LYS A 776 49.87 14.70 -5.19
CA LYS A 776 51.02 15.39 -4.58
C LYS A 776 50.85 15.68 -3.09
N GLN A 777 49.62 15.82 -2.61
CA GLN A 777 49.30 16.25 -1.25
C GLN A 777 48.22 15.35 -0.62
N THR A 778 48.38 14.03 -0.77
CA THR A 778 47.42 13.04 -0.28
C THR A 778 47.56 12.75 1.22
N ALA A 779 48.70 13.07 1.84
CA ALA A 779 48.99 12.73 3.24
C ALA A 779 48.62 11.26 3.53
N PHE A 780 47.69 10.99 4.46
CA PHE A 780 47.22 9.64 4.79
C PHE A 780 45.93 9.21 4.07
N ASN A 781 45.60 9.88 2.95
CA ASN A 781 44.63 9.37 1.98
C ASN A 781 45.32 8.35 1.06
N MET A 782 45.05 7.07 1.28
CA MET A 782 45.60 5.96 0.49
C MET A 782 44.58 5.39 -0.51
N ALA A 783 43.42 6.04 -0.67
CA ALA A 783 42.39 5.62 -1.60
C ALA A 783 42.88 5.62 -3.05
N VAL A 784 42.34 4.69 -3.84
CA VAL A 784 42.70 4.51 -5.25
C VAL A 784 41.42 4.48 -6.07
N SER A 785 41.26 5.42 -7.01
CA SER A 785 40.12 5.45 -7.90
C SER A 785 39.96 4.14 -8.68
N GLY A 786 38.76 3.56 -8.64
CA GLY A 786 38.46 2.24 -9.25
C GLY A 786 38.84 1.04 -8.39
N ALA A 787 39.35 1.23 -7.17
CA ALA A 787 39.63 0.13 -6.26
C ALA A 787 38.36 -0.64 -5.89
N LYS A 788 38.54 -1.95 -5.72
CA LYS A 788 37.57 -2.91 -5.19
C LYS A 788 38.03 -3.38 -3.81
N ILE A 789 37.19 -4.12 -3.09
CA ILE A 789 37.52 -4.59 -1.73
C ILE A 789 38.85 -5.35 -1.66
N ALA A 790 39.17 -6.15 -2.68
CA ALA A 790 40.41 -6.91 -2.76
C ALA A 790 41.68 -6.04 -2.74
N GLY A 791 41.58 -4.76 -3.10
CA GLY A 791 42.69 -3.81 -3.08
C GLY A 791 42.91 -3.13 -1.72
N ILE A 792 41.96 -3.21 -0.80
CA ILE A 792 42.01 -2.49 0.49
C ILE A 792 43.16 -2.98 1.40
N PRO A 793 43.44 -4.29 1.54
CA PRO A 793 44.60 -4.75 2.33
C PRO A 793 45.92 -4.11 1.89
N GLY A 794 46.11 -3.91 0.59
CA GLY A 794 47.29 -3.21 0.06
C GLY A 794 47.34 -1.72 0.42
N GLN A 795 46.19 -1.03 0.36
CA GLN A 795 46.10 0.37 0.80
C GLN A 795 46.40 0.50 2.30
N ILE A 796 45.92 -0.44 3.12
CA ILE A 796 46.14 -0.46 4.57
C ILE A 796 47.61 -0.72 4.90
N ARG A 797 48.25 -1.71 4.27
CA ARG A 797 49.69 -1.96 4.44
C ARG A 797 50.49 -0.69 4.18
N LYS A 798 50.21 -0.04 3.05
CA LYS A 798 50.85 1.23 2.68
C LYS A 798 50.57 2.33 3.71
N LEU A 799 49.35 2.43 4.22
CA LEU A 799 48.98 3.40 5.25
C LEU A 799 49.80 3.19 6.54
N ILE A 800 49.88 1.95 7.03
CA ILE A 800 50.63 1.56 8.22
C ILE A 800 52.11 1.91 8.05
N ASP A 801 52.71 1.50 6.94
CA ASP A 801 54.12 1.78 6.64
C ASP A 801 54.39 3.28 6.55
N THR A 802 53.46 4.03 5.95
CA THR A 802 53.58 5.50 5.85
C THR A 802 53.49 6.15 7.23
N MET A 803 52.55 5.73 8.08
CA MET A 803 52.40 6.27 9.44
C MET A 803 53.61 5.95 10.33
N LYS A 804 54.16 4.73 10.25
CA LYS A 804 55.35 4.34 11.02
C LYS A 804 56.60 5.13 10.63
N ASN A 805 56.70 5.54 9.37
CA ASN A 805 57.84 6.29 8.85
C ASN A 805 57.66 7.82 8.94
N ASP A 806 56.47 8.30 9.33
CA ASP A 806 56.20 9.73 9.44
C ASP A 806 56.61 10.26 10.82
N THR A 807 57.69 11.06 10.86
CA THR A 807 58.23 11.66 12.09
C THR A 807 57.25 12.59 12.83
N THR A 808 56.14 12.98 12.20
CA THR A 808 55.13 13.86 12.80
C THR A 808 54.02 13.10 13.54
N VAL A 809 54.04 11.76 13.48
CA VAL A 809 53.09 10.84 14.11
C VAL A 809 53.78 10.11 15.25
N ASP A 810 53.26 10.21 16.46
CA ASP A 810 53.61 9.25 17.51
C ASP A 810 52.79 7.98 17.29
N PHE A 811 53.36 7.04 16.55
CA PHE A 811 52.66 5.83 16.11
C PHE A 811 52.11 5.00 17.28
N GLU A 812 52.76 5.00 18.44
CA GLU A 812 52.29 4.25 19.60
C GLU A 812 51.22 5.02 20.40
N ASN A 813 51.38 6.34 20.52
CA ASN A 813 50.59 7.10 21.50
C ASN A 813 49.47 7.96 20.95
N ASP A 814 49.50 8.33 19.67
CA ASP A 814 48.48 9.21 19.08
C ASP A 814 47.21 8.44 18.75
N TRP A 815 46.03 8.99 19.04
CA TRP A 815 44.77 8.39 18.57
C TRP A 815 44.56 8.66 17.07
N LYS A 816 44.29 7.59 16.33
CA LYS A 816 44.10 7.60 14.88
C LYS A 816 42.65 7.28 14.54
N LEU A 817 42.02 8.10 13.71
CA LEU A 817 40.72 7.84 13.12
C LEU A 817 40.89 7.52 11.64
N VAL A 818 40.57 6.29 11.25
CA VAL A 818 40.69 5.84 9.85
C VAL A 818 39.30 5.63 9.27
N THR A 819 38.98 6.28 8.15
CA THR A 819 37.73 6.03 7.42
C THR A 819 37.95 5.03 6.30
N LEU A 820 37.14 3.99 6.25
CA LEU A 820 37.12 2.97 5.20
C LEU A 820 35.77 3.03 4.48
N PHE A 821 35.81 3.33 3.18
CA PHE A 821 34.62 3.34 2.32
C PHE A 821 34.94 2.68 0.98
N ILE A 822 34.24 1.58 0.66
CA ILE A 822 34.51 0.72 -0.50
C ILE A 822 33.25 -0.09 -0.87
N GLY A 823 33.26 -0.77 -2.01
CA GLY A 823 32.19 -1.66 -2.46
C GLY A 823 31.48 -1.20 -3.73
N GLY A 824 31.61 0.09 -4.09
CA GLY A 824 30.91 0.66 -5.26
C GLY A 824 31.35 0.02 -6.56
N ASN A 825 32.66 -0.13 -6.74
CA ASN A 825 33.23 -0.77 -7.93
C ASN A 825 32.99 -2.28 -7.95
N ASP A 826 32.88 -2.93 -6.79
CA ASP A 826 32.51 -4.34 -6.64
C ASP A 826 31.08 -4.55 -7.14
N LEU A 827 30.13 -3.74 -6.66
CA LEU A 827 28.73 -3.74 -7.10
C LEU A 827 28.58 -3.42 -8.59
N CYS A 828 29.26 -2.38 -9.07
CA CYS A 828 29.21 -1.95 -10.47
C CYS A 828 29.76 -2.97 -11.48
N GLN A 829 30.59 -3.91 -11.02
CA GLN A 829 31.28 -4.89 -11.87
C GLN A 829 30.91 -6.34 -11.54
N TYR A 830 30.03 -6.56 -10.56
CA TYR A 830 29.65 -7.90 -10.07
C TYR A 830 29.24 -8.84 -11.19
N CYS A 831 28.38 -8.38 -12.12
CA CYS A 831 27.91 -9.18 -13.25
C CYS A 831 29.03 -9.64 -14.20
N ASN A 832 30.17 -8.95 -14.23
CA ASN A 832 31.30 -9.29 -15.10
C ASN A 832 32.23 -10.35 -14.48
N ASP A 833 32.26 -10.46 -13.15
CA ASP A 833 33.13 -11.39 -12.43
C ASP A 833 32.56 -11.74 -11.04
N ARG A 834 31.48 -12.52 -11.05
CA ARG A 834 30.75 -12.92 -9.83
C ARG A 834 31.61 -13.74 -8.86
N ALA A 835 32.58 -14.49 -9.39
CA ALA A 835 33.42 -15.36 -8.59
C ALA A 835 34.43 -14.56 -7.76
N SER A 836 35.13 -13.59 -8.38
CA SER A 836 36.07 -12.75 -7.63
C SER A 836 35.36 -11.73 -6.74
N LEU A 837 34.20 -11.23 -7.16
CA LEU A 837 33.40 -10.21 -6.46
C LEU A 837 32.28 -10.80 -5.60
N SER A 838 32.45 -12.02 -5.11
CA SER A 838 31.48 -12.68 -4.24
C SER A 838 31.41 -12.03 -2.85
N LEU A 839 30.29 -12.22 -2.16
CA LEU A 839 30.11 -11.78 -0.78
C LEU A 839 31.18 -12.39 0.15
N GLN A 840 31.55 -13.65 -0.08
CA GLN A 840 32.57 -14.32 0.73
C GLN A 840 33.93 -13.65 0.58
N ASN A 841 34.33 -13.30 -0.65
CA ASN A 841 35.59 -12.59 -0.88
C ASN A 841 35.54 -11.16 -0.34
N TYR A 842 34.40 -10.48 -0.47
CA TYR A 842 34.19 -9.16 0.12
C TYR A 842 34.38 -9.20 1.64
N SER A 843 33.68 -10.09 2.33
CA SER A 843 33.79 -10.27 3.77
C SER A 843 35.18 -10.73 4.21
N LEU A 844 35.83 -11.61 3.44
CA LEU A 844 37.20 -12.05 3.71
C LEU A 844 38.19 -10.89 3.66
N HIS A 845 38.16 -10.10 2.59
CA HIS A 845 39.05 -8.95 2.43
C HIS A 845 38.75 -7.84 3.44
N MET A 846 37.48 -7.62 3.80
CA MET A 846 37.10 -6.70 4.87
C MET A 846 37.64 -7.17 6.23
N LYS A 847 37.43 -8.44 6.60
CA LYS A 847 37.98 -9.01 7.84
C LYS A 847 39.49 -8.91 7.89
N THR A 848 40.17 -9.31 6.82
CA THR A 848 41.64 -9.21 6.70
C THR A 848 42.12 -7.77 6.92
N SER A 849 41.40 -6.80 6.34
CA SER A 849 41.70 -5.38 6.47
C SER A 849 41.58 -4.89 7.91
N LEU A 850 40.53 -5.30 8.62
CA LEU A 850 40.31 -4.94 10.02
C LEU A 850 41.29 -5.65 10.96
N ASP A 851 41.62 -6.90 10.68
CA ASP A 851 42.63 -7.67 11.42
C ASP A 851 44.01 -7.00 11.33
N MET A 852 44.40 -6.50 10.15
CA MET A 852 45.64 -5.74 10.00
C MET A 852 45.67 -4.49 10.86
N PHE A 853 44.57 -3.73 10.92
CA PHE A 853 44.49 -2.57 11.81
C PHE A 853 44.53 -2.99 13.28
N TYR A 854 43.79 -4.01 13.66
CA TYR A 854 43.70 -4.51 15.03
C TYR A 854 45.05 -5.02 15.55
N GLN A 855 45.80 -5.74 14.72
CA GLN A 855 47.07 -6.35 15.09
C GLN A 855 48.24 -5.37 15.10
N GLU A 856 48.27 -4.41 14.17
CA GLU A 856 49.48 -3.60 13.92
C GLU A 856 49.36 -2.14 14.33
N VAL A 857 48.14 -1.60 14.56
CA VAL A 857 47.94 -0.17 14.80
C VAL A 857 47.36 0.10 16.19
N PRO A 858 48.16 0.59 17.14
CA PRO A 858 47.66 0.93 18.47
C PRO A 858 46.86 2.24 18.45
N LYS A 859 45.88 2.33 19.37
CA LYS A 859 45.01 3.50 19.58
C LYS A 859 44.32 3.97 18.29
N ILE A 860 43.50 3.09 17.73
CA ILE A 860 42.79 3.32 16.48
C ILE A 860 41.28 3.25 16.67
N ILE A 861 40.57 4.08 15.90
CA ILE A 861 39.15 3.93 15.60
C ILE A 861 39.03 3.75 14.09
N VAL A 862 38.40 2.68 13.66
CA VAL A 862 38.09 2.44 12.25
C VAL A 862 36.62 2.77 12.03
N ASN A 863 36.36 3.83 11.25
CA ASN A 863 35.03 4.23 10.81
C ASN A 863 34.75 3.54 9.47
N ILE A 864 33.99 2.45 9.51
CA ILE A 864 33.55 1.73 8.31
C ILE A 864 32.24 2.35 7.84
N VAL A 865 32.19 2.73 6.57
CA VAL A 865 31.03 3.41 5.99
C VAL A 865 30.41 2.47 4.97
N GLU A 866 29.14 2.16 5.15
CA GLU A 866 28.36 1.31 4.25
C GLU A 866 28.19 1.96 2.88
N ILE A 867 28.13 1.11 1.86
CA ILE A 867 27.79 1.53 0.50
C ILE A 867 26.35 2.06 0.44
N LEU A 868 26.12 3.13 -0.34
CA LEU A 868 24.78 3.67 -0.57
C LEU A 868 23.90 2.71 -1.39
N GLU A 869 22.58 2.80 -1.23
CA GLU A 869 21.63 2.15 -2.13
C GLU A 869 21.68 2.83 -3.51
N MET A 870 22.20 2.13 -4.52
CA MET A 870 22.50 2.75 -5.82
C MET A 870 21.29 2.90 -6.74
N GLU A 871 20.11 2.39 -6.36
CA GLU A 871 18.87 2.42 -7.17
C GLU A 871 18.50 3.84 -7.60
N GLY A 872 18.62 4.80 -6.68
CA GLY A 872 18.32 6.20 -6.94
C GLY A 872 19.16 6.80 -8.09
N LEU A 873 20.35 6.27 -8.39
CA LEU A 873 21.21 6.79 -9.47
C LEU A 873 20.61 6.57 -10.86
N ARG A 874 19.77 5.55 -11.05
CA ARG A 874 19.03 5.31 -12.31
C ARG A 874 18.02 6.41 -12.61
N LYS A 875 17.55 7.13 -11.58
CA LYS A 875 16.57 8.21 -11.68
C LYS A 875 17.20 9.55 -12.08
N ILE A 876 18.53 9.64 -12.15
CA ILE A 876 19.25 10.86 -12.56
C ILE A 876 19.19 11.00 -14.09
N LYS A 877 18.05 11.50 -14.59
CA LYS A 877 17.89 11.90 -16.00
C LYS A 877 18.38 13.32 -16.21
N LYS A 878 19.69 13.49 -16.39
CA LYS A 878 20.24 14.73 -16.93
C LYS A 878 20.67 14.46 -18.37
N ASP A 879 20.04 15.13 -19.34
CA ASP A 879 20.34 15.07 -20.80
C ASP A 879 21.71 15.68 -21.15
N SER A 880 22.76 15.28 -20.45
CA SER A 880 24.13 15.65 -20.73
C SER A 880 24.90 14.42 -21.20
N LEU A 881 25.71 14.58 -22.25
CA LEU A 881 26.51 13.53 -22.88
C LEU A 881 27.31 12.67 -21.88
N GLY A 882 27.77 13.28 -20.78
CA GLY A 882 28.50 12.56 -19.73
C GLY A 882 27.63 11.57 -18.94
N CYS A 883 26.37 11.89 -18.66
CA CYS A 883 25.46 11.00 -17.94
C CYS A 883 24.93 9.88 -18.85
N SER A 884 24.59 10.20 -20.11
CA SER A 884 24.03 9.21 -21.05
C SER A 884 25.06 8.21 -21.58
N VAL A 885 26.34 8.59 -21.67
CA VAL A 885 27.38 7.73 -22.28
C VAL A 885 28.32 7.10 -21.25
N LEU A 886 28.79 7.85 -20.24
CA LEU A 886 29.85 7.34 -19.35
C LEU A 886 29.31 6.58 -18.14
N GLN A 887 28.14 6.93 -17.61
CA GLN A 887 27.60 6.22 -16.44
C GLN A 887 27.34 4.74 -16.74
N PRO A 888 26.68 4.36 -17.87
CA PRO A 888 26.47 2.96 -18.19
C PRO A 888 27.76 2.18 -18.47
N LEU A 889 28.86 2.85 -18.84
CA LEU A 889 30.16 2.22 -19.05
C LEU A 889 30.91 1.97 -17.73
N ILE A 890 30.73 2.85 -16.74
CA ILE A 890 31.42 2.76 -15.44
C ILE A 890 30.71 1.75 -14.51
N CYS A 891 29.38 1.73 -14.54
CA CYS A 891 28.56 0.86 -13.70
C CYS A 891 27.58 0.01 -14.52
N PRO A 892 28.08 -0.86 -15.41
CA PRO A 892 27.25 -1.59 -16.37
C PRO A 892 26.21 -2.47 -15.71
N CYS A 893 26.58 -3.20 -14.65
CA CYS A 893 25.66 -4.13 -13.98
C CYS A 893 24.44 -3.45 -13.36
N PHE A 894 24.59 -2.17 -12.97
CA PHE A 894 23.53 -1.43 -12.32
C PHE A 894 22.73 -0.54 -13.30
N LEU A 895 23.37 -0.03 -14.36
CA LEU A 895 22.80 1.01 -15.22
C LEU A 895 22.44 0.57 -16.65
N GLN A 896 22.91 -0.59 -17.11
CA GLN A 896 22.53 -1.15 -18.43
C GLN A 896 21.33 -2.10 -18.37
N THR A 897 20.96 -2.55 -17.17
CA THR A 897 19.82 -3.45 -16.96
C THR A 897 18.51 -2.70 -17.16
N THR A 898 17.50 -3.34 -17.77
CA THR A 898 16.19 -2.72 -17.96
C THR A 898 15.44 -2.62 -16.63
N GLU A 899 14.47 -1.71 -16.53
CA GLU A 899 13.52 -1.74 -15.41
C GLU A 899 12.86 -3.12 -15.37
N ASP A 900 12.61 -3.61 -14.15
CA ASP A 900 12.00 -4.92 -13.87
C ASP A 900 12.78 -6.16 -14.34
N SER A 901 14.06 -6.00 -14.74
CA SER A 901 14.90 -7.14 -15.11
C SER A 901 15.34 -7.99 -13.91
N PRO A 902 15.44 -9.33 -14.05
CA PRO A 902 15.95 -10.20 -13.00
C PRO A 902 17.41 -9.86 -12.65
N GLU A 903 18.21 -9.37 -13.60
CA GLU A 903 19.57 -8.89 -13.38
C GLU A 903 19.59 -7.65 -12.48
N LEU A 904 18.65 -6.71 -12.65
CA LEU A 904 18.54 -5.55 -11.77
C LEU A 904 18.09 -5.97 -10.37
N ALA A 905 17.13 -6.89 -10.25
CA ALA A 905 16.70 -7.44 -8.96
C ALA A 905 17.84 -8.15 -8.22
N GLU A 906 18.64 -8.94 -8.94
CA GLU A 906 19.84 -9.58 -8.40
C GLU A 906 20.86 -8.56 -7.89
N ILE A 907 21.14 -7.52 -8.66
CA ILE A 907 22.09 -6.47 -8.29
C ILE A 907 21.59 -5.63 -7.10
N LYS A 908 20.28 -5.35 -7.02
CA LYS A 908 19.67 -4.69 -5.85
C LYS A 908 19.83 -5.53 -4.59
N ARG A 909 19.57 -6.83 -4.70
CA ARG A 909 19.79 -7.78 -3.60
C ARG A 909 21.27 -7.82 -3.21
N PHE A 910 22.18 -7.93 -4.17
CA PHE A 910 23.61 -7.94 -3.92
C PHE A 910 24.11 -6.64 -3.25
N ASN A 911 23.55 -5.47 -3.60
CA ASN A 911 23.84 -4.22 -2.89
C ASN A 911 23.46 -4.30 -1.40
N ARG A 912 22.27 -4.84 -1.08
CA ARG A 912 21.81 -5.03 0.31
C ARG A 912 22.65 -6.07 1.03
N ASP A 913 23.01 -7.16 0.35
CA ASP A 913 23.87 -8.19 0.92
C ASP A 913 25.27 -7.64 1.25
N LEU A 914 25.83 -6.74 0.43
CA LEU A 914 27.08 -6.05 0.76
C LEU A 914 26.97 -5.14 1.98
N GLN A 915 25.84 -4.44 2.16
CA GLN A 915 25.57 -3.63 3.35
C GLN A 915 25.47 -4.53 4.58
N PHE A 916 24.66 -5.58 4.50
CA PHE A 916 24.48 -6.57 5.55
C PHE A 916 25.80 -7.26 5.94
N GLU A 917 26.62 -7.66 4.97
CA GLU A 917 27.93 -8.24 5.24
C GLU A 917 28.90 -7.25 5.88
N THR A 918 28.84 -5.98 5.48
CA THR A 918 29.64 -4.91 6.12
C THR A 918 29.24 -4.76 7.60
N GLU A 919 27.94 -4.74 7.90
CA GLU A 919 27.42 -4.75 9.28
C GLU A 919 27.85 -6.00 10.05
N ASN A 920 27.71 -7.19 9.45
CA ASN A 920 28.06 -8.46 10.08
C ASN A 920 29.53 -8.51 10.48
N VAL A 921 30.42 -8.05 9.59
CA VAL A 921 31.86 -7.99 9.86
C VAL A 921 32.17 -6.97 10.97
N ALA A 922 31.46 -5.84 11.02
CA ALA A 922 31.68 -4.80 12.02
C ALA A 922 31.14 -5.17 13.42
N TYR A 923 29.97 -5.83 13.49
CA TYR A 923 29.26 -6.12 14.75
C TYR A 923 29.39 -7.57 15.24
N GLY A 924 29.98 -8.47 14.46
CA GLY A 924 30.22 -9.86 14.86
C GLY A 924 28.95 -10.69 15.05
N ARG A 925 27.84 -10.35 14.38
CA ARG A 925 26.63 -11.17 14.36
C ARG A 925 26.88 -12.41 13.49
N GLY A 926 27.41 -13.48 14.09
CA GLY A 926 27.31 -14.81 13.50
C GLY A 926 25.85 -15.26 13.51
N LEU A 927 25.40 -15.85 12.40
CA LEU A 927 24.14 -16.59 12.30
C LEU A 927 24.00 -17.62 13.43
#